data_AF-A0A0N1J0J6-F1
#
_entry.id   AF-A0A0N1J0J6-F1
#
_cell.length_a   1.000
_cell.length_b   1.000
_cell.length_c   1.000
_cell.angle_alpha   90.00
_cell.angle_beta   90.00
_cell.angle_gamma   90.00
#
_symmetry.space_group_name_H-M   'P 1'
#
loop_
_entity.id
_entity.type
_entity.pdbx_description
1 polymer ?
#
loop_
_entity_poly.entity_id
_entity_poly.type
_entity_poly.pdbx_seq_one_letter_code
_entity_poly.pdbx_strand_id
1 'polypeptide(L)'
;MFKATILSINLIFFTLVSFAQKEVKFGEIDKATVESKVYDKDKNAVAVMLYDYGKVQIIPFSAGWKQVCYYHQRIKILKKEGLSEANFQRRYFNSNKEVIAQLKGYTYNIENGQVKKTKLEKSQIFDIKTTKNYGEVKASMPDVKEGSVIDISYRFESDDIFILEPWYFQSDIPVEWSELETLIPQYFNYVSTSTKNKPFYIDKTFTESTSDYRINGHKWVMTDLPAINRDERFVANSTDYMNKIRFQLSATIAPDGAIKTVLPDWGKFIERLMEVEVFGGYLKKNAGKDVIIELVKDKKDIEKLPVIFDYVKSNFKHNGGITAYTNQSVKDVLEKKTGNSAEINLLLVNFLRFVNIEAHPVILSTRYNGRVVTEYPIADQFNYCVVYAKDSQGKEYLLDATNSQHTLGMIAERALTREGLLILPQNKHEWIPLNNPPKTSTLKTGFIEINTDGTTKGKITTQYQGYKALKLRNRIMGVKDTLIAETINLQESEISKIQFKNVQDLNKPIEFTLDVVSQKGVQQNGDFIYITPLMNDKLKENPFKQEKRDFPIDFTYPTEETYIYTFVVPDNYTVEEVPQSVKLQWADGKSIKFDYLVKKSETTIQINCKFFINRVIFEPEEYQFIKDMFAKILAKQEEQIVLKKK
;
A
#
# COMPACT_ATOMS: atom_id res chain seq x y z
N MET A 1 -80.11 -30.79 -39.44
CA MET A 1 -79.03 -30.33 -40.34
C MET A 1 -78.12 -29.44 -39.51
N PHE A 2 -77.12 -30.02 -38.83
CA PHE A 2 -76.28 -29.33 -37.85
C PHE A 2 -74.97 -28.86 -38.50
N LYS A 3 -74.63 -27.59 -38.26
CA LYS A 3 -73.41 -26.91 -38.73
C LYS A 3 -72.18 -27.45 -37.98
N ALA A 4 -71.12 -27.78 -38.71
CA ALA A 4 -69.81 -28.11 -38.16
C ALA A 4 -68.96 -26.82 -38.05
N THR A 5 -68.48 -26.53 -36.85
CA THR A 5 -67.54 -25.44 -36.55
C THR A 5 -66.15 -26.05 -36.42
N ILE A 6 -65.22 -25.66 -37.28
CA ILE A 6 -63.80 -26.06 -37.23
C ILE A 6 -63.08 -25.08 -36.29
N LEU A 7 -62.49 -25.63 -35.21
CA LEU A 7 -61.66 -24.89 -34.27
C LEU A 7 -60.19 -25.16 -34.61
N SER A 8 -59.48 -24.16 -35.13
CA SER A 8 -58.05 -24.21 -35.42
C SER A 8 -57.25 -23.87 -34.16
N ILE A 9 -56.53 -24.85 -33.61
CA ILE A 9 -55.58 -24.68 -32.51
C ILE A 9 -54.23 -24.24 -33.09
N ASN A 10 -53.81 -23.01 -32.81
CA ASN A 10 -52.46 -22.51 -33.09
C ASN A 10 -51.52 -22.95 -31.95
N LEU A 11 -50.55 -23.81 -32.28
CA LEU A 11 -49.51 -24.28 -31.38
C LEU A 11 -48.32 -23.29 -31.43
N ILE A 12 -48.20 -22.41 -30.45
CA ILE A 12 -47.06 -21.50 -30.30
C ILE A 12 -45.89 -22.30 -29.70
N PHE A 13 -44.90 -22.63 -30.54
CA PHE A 13 -43.60 -23.15 -30.10
C PHE A 13 -42.80 -22.01 -29.46
N PHE A 14 -42.78 -21.94 -28.14
CA PHE A 14 -41.76 -21.18 -27.40
C PHE A 14 -40.44 -21.97 -27.46
N THR A 15 -39.53 -21.57 -28.35
CA THR A 15 -38.13 -22.02 -28.30
C THR A 15 -37.46 -21.39 -27.09
N LEU A 16 -37.34 -22.16 -26.00
CA LEU A 16 -36.40 -21.88 -24.92
C LEU A 16 -34.99 -22.06 -25.49
N VAL A 17 -34.37 -20.97 -25.93
CA VAL A 17 -32.93 -20.94 -26.21
C VAL A 17 -32.21 -20.99 -24.88
N SER A 18 -31.85 -22.20 -24.45
CA SER A 18 -30.86 -22.37 -23.38
C SER A 18 -29.53 -21.83 -23.90
N PHE A 19 -29.09 -20.69 -23.38
CA PHE A 19 -27.70 -20.24 -23.52
C PHE A 19 -26.83 -21.15 -22.64
N ALA A 20 -26.52 -22.34 -23.13
CA ALA A 20 -25.36 -23.07 -22.62
C ALA A 20 -24.13 -22.23 -22.97
N GLN A 21 -23.49 -21.61 -21.97
CA GLN A 21 -22.23 -20.93 -22.17
C GLN A 21 -21.22 -21.93 -22.71
N LYS A 22 -20.73 -21.66 -23.92
CA LYS A 22 -19.72 -22.46 -24.58
C LYS A 22 -18.41 -22.35 -23.79
N GLU A 23 -17.87 -23.49 -23.38
CA GLU A 23 -16.55 -23.57 -22.74
C GLU A 23 -15.49 -22.89 -23.63
N VAL A 24 -14.70 -21.98 -23.05
CA VAL A 24 -13.65 -21.27 -23.77
C VAL A 24 -12.42 -22.17 -23.86
N LYS A 25 -12.17 -22.72 -25.05
CA LYS A 25 -11.02 -23.60 -25.28
C LYS A 25 -9.76 -22.82 -25.63
N PHE A 26 -8.67 -23.10 -24.92
CA PHE A 26 -7.35 -22.54 -25.24
C PHE A 26 -6.93 -22.87 -26.67
N GLY A 27 -6.49 -21.87 -27.42
CA GLY A 27 -6.07 -22.06 -28.81
C GLY A 27 -7.20 -21.95 -29.84
N GLU A 28 -8.46 -21.86 -29.42
CA GLU A 28 -9.63 -21.70 -30.29
C GLU A 28 -10.26 -20.32 -30.08
N ILE A 29 -10.38 -19.55 -31.16
CA ILE A 29 -10.98 -18.22 -31.14
C ILE A 29 -11.87 -18.03 -32.36
N ASP A 30 -13.03 -17.40 -32.16
CA ASP A 30 -13.89 -17.00 -33.26
C ASP A 30 -13.40 -15.68 -33.89
N LYS A 31 -13.70 -15.50 -35.17
CA LYS A 31 -13.25 -14.34 -35.92
C LYS A 31 -13.85 -13.02 -35.38
N ALA A 32 -15.08 -13.03 -34.86
CA ALA A 32 -15.74 -11.82 -34.37
C ALA A 32 -15.04 -11.24 -33.13
N THR A 33 -14.56 -12.11 -32.23
CA THR A 33 -13.74 -11.69 -31.07
C THR A 33 -12.44 -10.99 -31.51
N VAL A 34 -11.79 -11.48 -32.57
CA VAL A 34 -10.56 -10.84 -33.10
C VAL A 34 -10.88 -9.55 -33.86
N GLU A 35 -12.03 -9.47 -34.55
CA GLU A 35 -12.46 -8.28 -35.30
C GLU A 35 -13.04 -7.16 -34.42
N SER A 36 -13.42 -7.45 -33.17
CA SER A 36 -13.93 -6.43 -32.25
C SER A 36 -12.89 -5.32 -32.06
N LYS A 37 -13.35 -4.06 -32.02
CA LYS A 37 -12.47 -2.88 -31.88
C LYS A 37 -12.74 -2.08 -30.61
N VAL A 38 -13.87 -2.34 -29.97
CA VAL A 38 -14.35 -1.63 -28.79
C VAL A 38 -14.89 -2.65 -27.81
N TYR A 39 -14.84 -2.29 -26.53
CA TYR A 39 -15.54 -2.99 -25.48
C TYR A 39 -16.75 -2.15 -25.06
N ASP A 40 -17.97 -2.64 -25.31
CA ASP A 40 -19.17 -1.81 -25.22
C ASP A 40 -19.45 -1.28 -23.81
N LYS A 41 -19.03 -2.02 -22.78
CA LYS A 41 -19.22 -1.66 -21.37
C LYS A 41 -18.20 -0.62 -20.88
N ASP A 42 -17.08 -0.46 -21.58
CA ASP A 42 -16.10 0.60 -21.34
C ASP A 42 -15.37 0.96 -22.65
N LYS A 43 -15.88 2.00 -23.32
CA LYS A 43 -15.32 2.50 -24.58
C LYS A 43 -13.92 3.14 -24.41
N ASN A 44 -13.54 3.46 -23.18
CA ASN A 44 -12.24 4.05 -22.88
C ASN A 44 -11.17 3.01 -22.61
N ALA A 45 -11.55 1.75 -22.38
CA ALA A 45 -10.63 0.64 -22.12
C ALA A 45 -9.52 0.55 -23.19
N VAL A 46 -8.29 0.40 -22.71
CA VAL A 46 -7.09 0.19 -23.57
C VAL A 46 -6.90 -1.28 -23.91
N ALA A 47 -7.41 -2.17 -23.06
CA ALA A 47 -7.51 -3.61 -23.23
C ALA A 47 -8.65 -4.16 -22.35
N VAL A 48 -9.08 -5.40 -22.58
CA VAL A 48 -10.11 -6.08 -21.78
C VAL A 48 -9.74 -7.55 -21.60
N MET A 49 -9.88 -8.05 -20.37
CA MET A 49 -9.79 -9.47 -20.05
C MET A 49 -11.13 -10.13 -20.39
N LEU A 50 -11.18 -10.79 -21.54
CA LEU A 50 -12.39 -11.46 -22.05
C LEU A 50 -12.70 -12.72 -21.25
N TYR A 51 -11.66 -13.41 -20.78
CA TYR A 51 -11.79 -14.66 -20.03
C TYR A 51 -10.60 -14.82 -19.10
N ASP A 52 -10.85 -15.01 -17.81
CA ASP A 52 -9.84 -15.29 -16.79
C ASP A 52 -10.30 -16.49 -15.96
N TYR A 53 -9.70 -17.65 -16.22
CA TYR A 53 -10.06 -18.91 -15.58
C TYR A 53 -8.92 -19.45 -14.73
N GLY A 54 -9.27 -19.79 -13.50
CA GLY A 54 -8.41 -20.43 -12.52
C GLY A 54 -9.01 -21.73 -12.04
N LYS A 55 -8.19 -22.78 -11.97
CA LYS A 55 -8.56 -24.03 -11.30
C LYS A 55 -7.50 -24.45 -10.31
N VAL A 56 -7.84 -24.47 -9.03
CA VAL A 56 -6.97 -24.93 -7.94
C VAL A 56 -7.35 -26.36 -7.56
N GLN A 57 -6.43 -27.29 -7.70
CA GLN A 57 -6.64 -28.69 -7.34
C GLN A 57 -5.59 -29.15 -6.33
N ILE A 58 -6.02 -29.88 -5.30
CA ILE A 58 -5.09 -30.60 -4.43
C ILE A 58 -4.99 -32.04 -4.90
N ILE A 59 -3.78 -32.46 -5.26
CA ILE A 59 -3.54 -33.79 -5.83
C ILE A 59 -2.49 -34.55 -5.01
N PRO A 60 -2.58 -35.90 -4.95
CA PRO A 60 -1.55 -36.71 -4.34
C PRO A 60 -0.24 -36.57 -5.13
N PHE A 61 0.89 -36.59 -4.43
CA PHE A 61 2.22 -36.69 -5.02
C PHE A 61 3.11 -37.63 -4.18
N SER A 62 4.33 -37.89 -4.64
CA SER A 62 5.25 -38.89 -4.06
C SER A 62 5.45 -38.80 -2.54
N ALA A 63 5.24 -37.65 -1.91
CA ALA A 63 5.38 -37.45 -0.46
C ALA A 63 4.25 -36.60 0.15
N GLY A 64 3.00 -36.90 -0.19
CA GLY A 64 1.82 -36.27 0.41
C GLY A 64 0.91 -35.61 -0.62
N TRP A 65 0.61 -34.34 -0.42
CA TRP A 65 -0.34 -33.57 -1.23
C TRP A 65 0.27 -32.23 -1.64
N LYS A 66 -0.02 -31.80 -2.86
CA LYS A 66 0.41 -30.50 -3.38
C LYS A 66 -0.76 -29.79 -4.05
N GLN A 67 -0.71 -28.47 -4.11
CA GLN A 67 -1.66 -27.72 -4.92
C GLN A 67 -1.13 -27.56 -6.36
N VAL A 68 -2.05 -27.66 -7.30
CA VAL A 68 -1.81 -27.46 -8.72
C VAL A 68 -2.88 -26.52 -9.25
N CYS A 69 -2.43 -25.38 -9.75
CA CYS A 69 -3.29 -24.34 -10.27
C CYS A 69 -3.15 -24.27 -11.79
N TYR A 70 -4.27 -24.30 -12.51
CA TYR A 70 -4.33 -24.09 -13.95
C TYR A 70 -4.89 -22.71 -14.23
N TYR A 71 -4.25 -22.00 -15.15
CA TYR A 71 -4.66 -20.67 -15.57
C TYR A 71 -4.93 -20.64 -17.07
N HIS A 72 -5.98 -19.93 -17.46
CA HIS A 72 -6.28 -19.61 -18.86
C HIS A 72 -6.84 -18.20 -18.95
N GLN A 73 -6.10 -17.32 -19.63
CA GLN A 73 -6.42 -15.92 -19.81
C GLN A 73 -6.56 -15.58 -21.29
N ARG A 74 -7.60 -14.79 -21.62
CA ARG A 74 -7.80 -14.20 -22.94
C ARG A 74 -7.94 -12.70 -22.82
N ILE A 75 -7.01 -11.97 -23.43
CA ILE A 75 -6.93 -10.51 -23.34
C ILE A 75 -7.06 -9.91 -24.73
N LYS A 76 -7.96 -8.95 -24.91
CA LYS A 76 -8.10 -8.16 -26.14
C LYS A 76 -7.37 -6.83 -25.96
N ILE A 77 -6.45 -6.51 -26.86
CA ILE A 77 -5.81 -5.20 -26.93
C ILE A 77 -6.66 -4.29 -27.80
N LEU A 78 -7.14 -3.19 -27.24
CA LEU A 78 -8.04 -2.24 -27.92
C LEU A 78 -7.28 -1.00 -28.42
N LYS A 79 -6.23 -0.58 -27.71
CA LYS A 79 -5.43 0.61 -28.00
C LYS A 79 -3.94 0.34 -27.78
N LYS A 80 -3.06 1.19 -28.32
CA LYS A 80 -1.59 1.05 -28.17
C LYS A 80 -1.12 1.08 -26.72
N GLU A 81 -1.80 1.84 -25.87
CA GLU A 81 -1.49 1.95 -24.44
C GLU A 81 -1.67 0.60 -23.71
N GLY A 82 -2.49 -0.31 -24.24
CA GLY A 82 -2.70 -1.65 -23.68
C GLY A 82 -1.64 -2.68 -24.08
N LEU A 83 -0.64 -2.33 -24.89
CA LEU A 83 0.38 -3.29 -25.34
C LEU A 83 1.19 -3.90 -24.19
N SER A 84 1.24 -3.25 -23.01
CA SER A 84 1.89 -3.80 -21.81
C SER A 84 1.27 -5.11 -21.33
N GLU A 85 -0.03 -5.31 -21.57
CA GLU A 85 -0.79 -6.53 -21.19
C GLU A 85 -0.30 -7.79 -21.92
N ALA A 86 0.55 -7.62 -22.94
CA ALA A 86 1.21 -8.72 -23.64
C ALA A 86 2.38 -9.34 -22.89
N ASN A 87 2.82 -8.74 -21.80
CA ASN A 87 3.95 -9.23 -21.02
C ASN A 87 3.45 -10.12 -19.89
N PHE A 88 3.79 -11.40 -19.95
CA PHE A 88 3.61 -12.33 -18.86
C PHE A 88 4.77 -12.19 -17.87
N GLN A 89 4.45 -12.04 -16.59
CA GLN A 89 5.41 -12.04 -15.50
C GLN A 89 4.81 -12.69 -14.26
N ARG A 90 5.44 -13.74 -13.75
CA ARG A 90 5.00 -14.41 -12.52
C ARG A 90 6.19 -14.86 -11.66
N ARG A 91 6.19 -14.46 -10.39
CA ARG A 91 7.18 -14.88 -9.38
C ARG A 91 6.84 -16.24 -8.81
N TYR A 92 7.86 -16.95 -8.34
CA TYR A 92 7.72 -18.21 -7.62
C TYR A 92 8.73 -18.29 -6.48
N PHE A 93 8.36 -18.91 -5.36
CA PHE A 93 9.16 -19.02 -4.15
C PHE A 93 9.77 -20.41 -3.97
N ASN A 94 11.09 -20.45 -3.75
CA ASN A 94 11.84 -21.69 -3.58
C ASN A 94 11.50 -22.40 -2.25
N SER A 95 11.11 -21.65 -1.21
CA SER A 95 10.74 -22.21 0.10
C SER A 95 9.53 -23.14 0.04
N ASN A 96 8.59 -22.81 -0.85
CA ASN A 96 7.35 -23.57 -1.07
C ASN A 96 7.49 -24.55 -2.25
N LYS A 97 8.70 -24.66 -2.82
CA LYS A 97 9.02 -25.41 -4.04
C LYS A 97 8.06 -25.07 -5.19
N GLU A 98 7.78 -23.78 -5.34
CA GLU A 98 6.87 -23.32 -6.37
C GLU A 98 7.46 -23.46 -7.77
N VAL A 99 6.62 -23.81 -8.73
CA VAL A 99 7.02 -24.00 -10.13
C VAL A 99 6.00 -23.37 -11.05
N ILE A 100 6.47 -22.56 -12.01
CA ILE A 100 5.68 -22.16 -13.19
C ILE A 100 6.01 -23.13 -14.32
N ALA A 101 5.01 -23.88 -14.77
CA ALA A 101 5.16 -24.90 -15.78
C ALA A 101 4.18 -24.68 -16.94
N GLN A 102 4.49 -25.30 -18.07
CA GLN A 102 3.59 -25.39 -19.23
C GLN A 102 3.04 -24.04 -19.73
N LEU A 103 3.81 -22.94 -19.57
CA LEU A 103 3.46 -21.65 -20.14
C LEU A 103 3.38 -21.76 -21.67
N LYS A 104 2.19 -21.46 -22.20
CA LYS A 104 1.85 -21.46 -23.62
C LYS A 104 1.09 -20.17 -23.91
N GLY A 105 1.23 -19.68 -25.12
CA GLY A 105 0.49 -18.51 -25.56
C GLY A 105 0.29 -18.46 -27.06
N TYR A 106 -0.79 -17.81 -27.48
CA TYR A 106 -1.04 -17.41 -28.85
C TYR A 106 -1.43 -15.94 -28.94
N THR A 107 -1.00 -15.29 -30.00
CA THR A 107 -1.49 -13.97 -30.43
C THR A 107 -2.30 -14.14 -31.70
N TYR A 108 -3.49 -13.54 -31.74
CA TYR A 108 -4.39 -13.55 -32.88
C TYR A 108 -4.55 -12.15 -33.46
N ASN A 109 -4.40 -12.06 -34.77
CA ASN A 109 -4.49 -10.83 -35.54
C ASN A 109 -5.39 -11.05 -36.75
N ILE A 110 -5.99 -9.97 -37.27
CA ILE A 110 -6.60 -9.99 -38.60
C ILE A 110 -5.54 -9.60 -39.64
N GLU A 111 -5.28 -10.50 -40.59
CA GLU A 111 -4.45 -10.25 -41.77
C GLU A 111 -5.20 -10.71 -43.01
N ASN A 112 -5.36 -9.83 -44.01
CA ASN A 112 -6.12 -10.10 -45.23
C ASN A 112 -7.55 -10.64 -44.97
N GLY A 113 -8.21 -10.14 -43.92
CA GLY A 113 -9.56 -10.56 -43.53
C GLY A 113 -9.66 -11.96 -42.90
N GLN A 114 -8.53 -12.59 -42.57
CA GLN A 114 -8.46 -13.89 -41.90
C GLN A 114 -7.75 -13.79 -40.56
N VAL A 115 -8.07 -14.70 -39.64
CA VAL A 115 -7.39 -14.78 -38.34
C VAL A 115 -6.03 -15.44 -38.53
N LYS A 116 -4.96 -14.68 -38.34
CA LYS A 116 -3.60 -15.20 -38.22
C LYS A 116 -3.30 -15.49 -36.76
N LYS A 117 -2.76 -16.69 -36.52
CA LYS A 117 -2.36 -17.19 -35.20
C LYS A 117 -0.84 -17.27 -35.11
N THR A 118 -0.26 -16.55 -34.17
CA THR A 118 1.19 -16.55 -33.88
C THR A 118 1.43 -17.20 -32.52
N LYS A 119 2.34 -18.17 -32.45
CA LYS A 119 2.61 -18.96 -31.24
C LYS A 119 3.76 -18.38 -30.43
N LEU A 120 3.63 -18.36 -29.10
CA LEU A 120 4.73 -18.09 -28.18
C LEU A 120 5.71 -19.28 -28.19
N GLU A 121 6.94 -19.02 -28.63
CA GLU A 121 7.99 -20.04 -28.68
C GLU A 121 8.74 -20.18 -27.36
N LYS A 122 9.25 -21.38 -27.07
CA LYS A 122 9.97 -21.66 -25.81
C LYS A 122 11.17 -20.75 -25.58
N SER A 123 11.85 -20.34 -26.67
CA SER A 123 12.99 -19.41 -26.61
C SER A 123 12.63 -18.00 -26.17
N GLN A 124 11.34 -17.66 -26.14
CA GLN A 124 10.82 -16.37 -25.69
C GLN A 124 10.35 -16.40 -24.22
N ILE A 125 10.50 -17.56 -23.55
CA ILE A 125 10.17 -17.75 -22.14
C ILE A 125 11.48 -17.78 -21.35
N PHE A 126 11.61 -16.88 -20.40
CA PHE A 126 12.81 -16.70 -19.60
C PHE A 126 12.50 -17.00 -18.14
N ASP A 127 13.27 -17.92 -17.54
CA ASP A 127 13.24 -18.20 -16.10
C ASP A 127 14.46 -17.55 -15.44
N ILE A 128 14.21 -16.52 -14.64
CA ILE A 128 15.22 -15.65 -14.03
C ILE A 128 15.29 -15.92 -12.54
N LYS A 129 16.43 -16.42 -12.07
CA LYS A 129 16.71 -16.58 -10.64
C LYS A 129 17.10 -15.25 -10.02
N THR A 130 16.13 -14.53 -9.46
CA THR A 130 16.33 -13.19 -8.89
C THR A 130 17.10 -13.22 -7.57
N THR A 131 16.74 -14.14 -6.66
CA THR A 131 17.44 -14.31 -5.36
C THR A 131 17.56 -15.80 -5.01
N LYS A 132 18.20 -16.10 -3.87
CA LYS A 132 18.17 -17.47 -3.30
C LYS A 132 16.75 -17.94 -2.95
N ASN A 133 15.84 -17.02 -2.65
CA ASN A 133 14.52 -17.35 -2.07
C ASN A 133 13.39 -17.34 -3.09
N TYR A 134 13.54 -16.63 -4.22
CA TYR A 134 12.52 -16.58 -5.26
C TYR A 134 13.14 -16.36 -6.65
N GLY A 135 12.42 -16.81 -7.68
CA GLY A 135 12.68 -16.54 -9.09
C GLY A 135 11.46 -15.94 -9.79
N GLU A 136 11.57 -15.72 -11.09
CA GLU A 136 10.53 -15.10 -11.90
C GLU A 136 10.56 -15.64 -13.33
N VAL A 137 9.39 -16.07 -13.83
CA VAL A 137 9.19 -16.44 -15.23
C VAL A 137 8.61 -15.25 -15.99
N LYS A 138 9.24 -14.91 -17.12
CA LYS A 138 8.85 -13.82 -18.02
C LYS A 138 8.66 -14.31 -19.44
N ALA A 139 7.67 -13.75 -20.14
CA ALA A 139 7.52 -13.90 -21.58
C ALA A 139 6.84 -12.67 -22.16
N SER A 140 7.14 -12.34 -23.42
CA SER A 140 6.41 -11.33 -24.17
C SER A 140 5.70 -12.00 -25.33
N MET A 141 4.40 -11.79 -25.44
CA MET A 141 3.59 -12.38 -26.50
C MET A 141 4.03 -11.85 -27.87
N PRO A 142 4.25 -12.72 -28.88
CA PRO A 142 4.77 -12.31 -30.19
C PRO A 142 3.71 -11.61 -31.05
N ASP A 143 4.14 -10.75 -31.97
CA ASP A 143 3.26 -10.13 -32.99
C ASP A 143 2.05 -9.38 -32.41
N VAL A 144 2.18 -8.83 -31.19
CA VAL A 144 1.10 -8.05 -30.58
C VAL A 144 1.06 -6.64 -31.14
N LYS A 145 -0.14 -6.20 -31.52
CA LYS A 145 -0.48 -4.88 -32.03
C LYS A 145 -1.87 -4.47 -31.52
N GLU A 146 -2.23 -3.22 -31.78
CA GLU A 146 -3.59 -2.74 -31.53
C GLU A 146 -4.60 -3.65 -32.25
N GLY A 147 -5.63 -4.11 -31.54
CA GLY A 147 -6.62 -5.05 -32.04
C GLY A 147 -6.27 -6.54 -31.85
N SER A 148 -5.06 -6.89 -31.40
CA SER A 148 -4.70 -8.28 -31.13
C SER A 148 -5.56 -8.90 -30.03
N VAL A 149 -5.77 -10.22 -30.11
CA VAL A 149 -6.21 -11.03 -28.97
C VAL A 149 -5.06 -11.93 -28.53
N ILE A 150 -4.83 -11.97 -27.23
CA ILE A 150 -3.82 -12.78 -26.56
C ILE A 150 -4.55 -13.90 -25.82
N ASP A 151 -4.06 -15.12 -25.91
CA ASP A 151 -4.61 -16.30 -25.24
C ASP A 151 -3.44 -17.03 -24.58
N ILE A 152 -3.39 -17.01 -23.25
CA ILE A 152 -2.28 -17.51 -22.44
C ILE A 152 -2.79 -18.61 -21.52
N SER A 153 -2.01 -19.68 -21.37
CA SER A 153 -2.28 -20.72 -20.37
C SER A 153 -0.99 -21.19 -19.74
N TYR A 154 -1.05 -21.46 -18.43
CA TYR A 154 0.08 -21.99 -17.67
C TYR A 154 -0.39 -22.77 -16.46
N ARG A 155 0.55 -23.45 -15.82
CA ARG A 155 0.35 -24.23 -14.61
C ARG A 155 1.26 -23.69 -13.51
N PHE A 156 0.72 -23.54 -12.31
CA PHE A 156 1.46 -23.24 -11.10
C PHE A 156 1.36 -24.44 -10.15
N GLU A 157 2.46 -24.80 -9.49
CA GLU A 157 2.50 -25.88 -8.52
C GLU A 157 3.15 -25.38 -7.23
N SER A 158 2.69 -25.85 -6.07
CA SER A 158 3.27 -25.56 -4.76
C SER A 158 3.06 -26.74 -3.82
N ASP A 159 4.09 -27.07 -3.03
CA ASP A 159 3.99 -28.06 -1.94
C ASP A 159 3.24 -27.48 -0.72
N ASP A 160 3.02 -26.17 -0.67
CA ASP A 160 2.21 -25.54 0.37
C ASP A 160 0.72 -25.83 0.09
N ILE A 161 0.09 -26.61 0.95
CA ILE A 161 -1.37 -26.81 0.96
C ILE A 161 -2.00 -26.14 2.19
N PHE A 162 -1.22 -25.49 3.04
CA PHE A 162 -1.76 -24.78 4.19
C PHE A 162 -2.43 -23.47 3.74
N ILE A 163 -1.80 -22.74 2.81
CA ILE A 163 -2.40 -21.62 2.09
C ILE A 163 -2.55 -22.01 0.62
N LEU A 164 -3.77 -21.96 0.08
CA LEU A 164 -3.96 -22.15 -1.37
C LEU A 164 -3.78 -20.82 -2.10
N GLU A 165 -3.40 -20.92 -3.36
CA GLU A 165 -3.27 -19.80 -4.26
C GLU A 165 -4.55 -18.92 -4.25
N PRO A 166 -4.44 -17.63 -3.89
CA PRO A 166 -5.58 -16.74 -3.87
C PRO A 166 -6.04 -16.41 -5.29
N TRP A 167 -7.34 -16.17 -5.47
CA TRP A 167 -7.90 -15.75 -6.75
C TRP A 167 -8.36 -14.30 -6.68
N TYR A 168 -7.97 -13.50 -7.67
CA TYR A 168 -8.43 -12.13 -7.86
C TYR A 168 -9.33 -12.11 -9.08
N PHE A 169 -10.60 -11.72 -8.91
CA PHE A 169 -11.56 -11.68 -10.03
C PHE A 169 -11.39 -10.42 -10.89
N GLN A 170 -10.68 -9.42 -10.39
CA GLN A 170 -10.44 -8.14 -11.06
C GLN A 170 -8.98 -7.99 -11.49
N SER A 171 -8.77 -7.17 -12.52
CA SER A 171 -7.44 -6.71 -12.96
C SER A 171 -7.42 -5.18 -13.08
N ASP A 172 -6.27 -4.64 -13.45
CA ASP A 172 -6.06 -3.28 -13.96
C ASP A 172 -6.81 -2.97 -15.27
N ILE A 173 -7.21 -3.98 -16.03
CA ILE A 173 -8.13 -3.86 -17.17
C ILE A 173 -9.52 -4.42 -16.80
N PRO A 174 -10.60 -3.98 -17.49
CA PRO A 174 -11.93 -4.53 -17.25
C PRO A 174 -11.94 -6.04 -17.49
N VAL A 175 -12.72 -6.77 -16.69
CA VAL A 175 -12.84 -8.23 -16.78
C VAL A 175 -14.28 -8.60 -17.12
N GLU A 176 -14.47 -9.20 -18.29
CA GLU A 176 -15.78 -9.63 -18.77
C GLU A 176 -16.24 -10.91 -18.06
N TRP A 177 -15.33 -11.88 -17.92
CA TRP A 177 -15.57 -13.16 -17.27
C TRP A 177 -14.36 -13.57 -16.43
N SER A 178 -14.56 -13.75 -15.12
CA SER A 178 -13.56 -14.34 -14.23
C SER A 178 -14.18 -15.52 -13.48
N GLU A 179 -13.51 -16.67 -13.54
CA GLU A 179 -13.98 -17.94 -13.00
C GLU A 179 -12.89 -18.61 -12.17
N LEU A 180 -13.27 -19.04 -10.97
CA LEU A 180 -12.46 -19.88 -10.11
C LEU A 180 -13.17 -21.20 -9.86
N GLU A 181 -12.43 -22.29 -10.02
CA GLU A 181 -12.84 -23.63 -9.62
C GLU A 181 -11.85 -24.19 -8.61
N THR A 182 -12.32 -24.73 -7.47
CA THR A 182 -11.50 -25.47 -6.52
C THR A 182 -11.92 -26.93 -6.49
N LEU A 183 -10.96 -27.85 -6.55
CA LEU A 183 -11.17 -29.29 -6.38
C LEU A 183 -10.34 -29.78 -5.19
N ILE A 184 -11.02 -29.99 -4.06
CA ILE A 184 -10.39 -30.28 -2.78
C ILE A 184 -10.79 -31.71 -2.35
N PRO A 185 -9.84 -32.63 -2.15
CA PRO A 185 -10.12 -33.96 -1.60
C PRO A 185 -10.87 -33.86 -0.27
N GLN A 186 -11.77 -34.82 -0.01
CA GLN A 186 -12.57 -34.88 1.22
C GLN A 186 -11.75 -34.90 2.53
N TYR A 187 -10.43 -35.08 2.46
CA TYR A 187 -9.52 -35.08 3.60
C TYR A 187 -9.13 -33.68 4.09
N PHE A 188 -9.49 -32.61 3.37
CA PHE A 188 -9.08 -31.26 3.70
C PHE A 188 -10.28 -30.31 3.77
N ASN A 189 -10.37 -29.58 4.89
CA ASN A 189 -11.30 -28.48 5.05
C ASN A 189 -10.53 -27.17 5.00
N TYR A 190 -11.03 -26.22 4.22
CA TYR A 190 -10.49 -24.86 4.14
C TYR A 190 -11.52 -23.87 4.64
N VAL A 191 -11.06 -22.86 5.38
CA VAL A 191 -11.80 -21.61 5.49
C VAL A 191 -11.54 -20.79 4.24
N SER A 192 -12.56 -20.11 3.73
CA SER A 192 -12.40 -19.11 2.68
C SER A 192 -12.77 -17.73 3.20
N THR A 193 -11.95 -16.73 2.88
CA THR A 193 -12.27 -15.32 3.10
C THR A 193 -12.43 -14.65 1.75
N SER A 194 -13.43 -13.76 1.62
CA SER A 194 -13.68 -13.06 0.37
C SER A 194 -13.85 -11.56 0.61
N THR A 195 -13.23 -10.77 -0.26
CA THR A 195 -13.58 -9.36 -0.43
C THR A 195 -14.50 -9.32 -1.65
N LYS A 196 -15.73 -8.82 -1.48
CA LYS A 196 -16.70 -8.75 -2.59
C LYS A 196 -17.46 -7.43 -2.59
N ASN A 197 -17.32 -6.70 -3.69
CA ASN A 197 -18.10 -5.49 -3.97
C ASN A 197 -19.23 -5.77 -4.97
N LYS A 198 -19.24 -6.96 -5.56
CA LYS A 198 -20.28 -7.48 -6.46
C LYS A 198 -20.62 -8.92 -6.06
N PRO A 199 -21.90 -9.34 -6.09
CA PRO A 199 -22.26 -10.74 -5.87
C PRO A 199 -21.70 -11.63 -6.98
N PHE A 200 -21.48 -12.91 -6.67
CA PHE A 200 -21.13 -13.91 -7.67
C PHE A 200 -22.29 -14.12 -8.65
N TYR A 201 -21.96 -14.21 -9.94
CA TYR A 201 -22.88 -14.61 -10.99
C TYR A 201 -23.20 -16.11 -10.90
N ILE A 202 -22.18 -16.93 -10.60
CA ILE A 202 -22.33 -18.35 -10.26
C ILE A 202 -21.59 -18.60 -8.95
N ASP A 203 -22.25 -19.26 -8.02
CA ASP A 203 -21.68 -19.79 -6.78
C ASP A 203 -22.26 -21.19 -6.59
N LYS A 204 -21.46 -22.22 -6.91
CA LYS A 204 -21.95 -23.59 -7.01
C LYS A 204 -20.96 -24.57 -6.42
N THR A 205 -21.43 -25.40 -5.50
CA THR A 205 -20.71 -26.58 -5.02
C THR A 205 -21.12 -27.82 -5.80
N PHE A 206 -20.20 -28.78 -5.90
CA PHE A 206 -20.43 -30.08 -6.52
C PHE A 206 -19.49 -31.12 -5.91
N THR A 207 -19.71 -32.39 -6.24
CA THR A 207 -18.85 -33.48 -5.77
C THR A 207 -18.47 -34.35 -6.96
N GLU A 208 -17.19 -34.71 -7.01
CA GLU A 208 -16.66 -35.69 -7.95
C GLU A 208 -16.11 -36.89 -7.18
N SER A 209 -16.03 -38.05 -7.84
CA SER A 209 -15.39 -39.24 -7.27
C SER A 209 -14.20 -39.61 -8.15
N THR A 210 -13.05 -39.84 -7.52
CA THR A 210 -11.93 -40.56 -8.15
C THR A 210 -12.04 -42.05 -7.80
N SER A 211 -11.11 -42.88 -8.29
CA SER A 211 -11.01 -44.27 -7.84
C SER A 211 -10.75 -44.39 -6.33
N ASP A 212 -10.11 -43.38 -5.74
CA ASP A 212 -9.49 -43.50 -4.41
C ASP A 212 -10.19 -42.65 -3.34
N TYR A 213 -10.75 -41.50 -3.72
CA TYR A 213 -11.38 -40.54 -2.81
C TYR A 213 -12.40 -39.63 -3.49
N ARG A 214 -13.29 -39.02 -2.69
CA ARG A 214 -14.20 -37.96 -3.17
C ARG A 214 -13.52 -36.60 -3.19
N ILE A 215 -13.92 -35.78 -4.14
CA ILE A 215 -13.48 -34.41 -4.34
C ILE A 215 -14.67 -33.49 -4.10
N ASN A 216 -14.49 -32.51 -3.22
CA ASN A 216 -15.40 -31.40 -3.03
C ASN A 216 -15.01 -30.28 -4.01
N GLY A 217 -15.89 -30.03 -4.97
CA GLY A 217 -15.75 -29.00 -5.99
C GLY A 217 -16.51 -27.73 -5.63
N HIS A 218 -15.93 -26.56 -5.91
CA HIS A 218 -16.62 -25.28 -5.78
C HIS A 218 -16.25 -24.37 -6.96
N LYS A 219 -17.26 -23.85 -7.65
CA LYS A 219 -17.15 -22.90 -8.75
C LYS A 219 -17.72 -21.53 -8.36
N TRP A 220 -16.90 -20.50 -8.56
CA TRP A 220 -17.30 -19.09 -8.47
C TRP A 220 -17.10 -18.40 -9.80
N VAL A 221 -18.06 -17.58 -10.20
CA VAL A 221 -17.94 -16.72 -11.38
C VAL A 221 -18.35 -15.30 -11.02
N MET A 222 -17.55 -14.34 -11.48
CA MET A 222 -17.95 -12.95 -11.57
C MET A 222 -17.87 -12.49 -13.02
N THR A 223 -18.83 -11.67 -13.44
CA THR A 223 -18.86 -11.08 -14.77
C THR A 223 -18.85 -9.57 -14.67
N ASP A 224 -18.49 -8.88 -15.76
CA ASP A 224 -18.63 -7.43 -15.90
C ASP A 224 -18.04 -6.65 -14.72
N LEU A 225 -16.77 -6.89 -14.48
CA LEU A 225 -16.02 -6.21 -13.44
C LEU A 225 -15.24 -5.04 -14.04
N PRO A 226 -15.30 -3.86 -13.40
CA PRO A 226 -14.52 -2.71 -13.84
C PRO A 226 -13.03 -2.95 -13.61
N ALA A 227 -12.22 -2.24 -14.40
CA ALA A 227 -10.79 -2.08 -14.18
C ALA A 227 -10.50 -1.51 -12.78
N ILE A 228 -9.37 -1.91 -12.20
CA ILE A 228 -8.84 -1.36 -10.95
C ILE A 228 -7.80 -0.30 -11.27
N ASN A 229 -8.07 0.96 -10.92
CA ASN A 229 -7.13 2.06 -11.12
C ASN A 229 -6.00 2.04 -10.09
N ARG A 230 -4.87 1.41 -10.44
CA ARG A 230 -3.70 1.32 -9.54
C ARG A 230 -2.93 2.64 -9.36
N ASP A 231 -3.22 3.65 -10.17
CA ASP A 231 -2.52 4.95 -10.15
C ASP A 231 -3.18 5.98 -9.20
N GLU A 232 -4.23 5.58 -8.47
CA GLU A 232 -4.82 6.45 -7.46
C GLU A 232 -3.84 6.79 -6.33
N ARG A 233 -3.51 8.08 -6.20
CA ARG A 233 -2.64 8.59 -5.13
C ARG A 233 -3.30 8.45 -3.76
N PHE A 234 -2.51 8.24 -2.71
CA PHE A 234 -3.00 8.09 -1.33
C PHE A 234 -3.86 6.83 -1.12
N VAL A 235 -3.48 5.71 -1.73
CA VAL A 235 -4.04 4.38 -1.42
C VAL A 235 -2.95 3.56 -0.78
N ALA A 236 -3.22 2.97 0.39
CA ALA A 236 -2.25 2.11 1.06
C ALA A 236 -1.96 0.83 0.26
N ASN A 237 -3.03 0.12 -0.13
CA ASN A 237 -2.98 -1.06 -0.99
C ASN A 237 -4.32 -1.21 -1.73
N SER A 238 -4.30 -1.11 -3.07
CA SER A 238 -5.51 -1.26 -3.90
C SER A 238 -6.07 -2.69 -3.90
N THR A 239 -5.23 -3.70 -3.62
CA THR A 239 -5.67 -5.11 -3.58
C THR A 239 -6.60 -5.41 -2.41
N ASP A 240 -6.69 -4.54 -1.41
CA ASP A 240 -7.64 -4.66 -0.30
C ASP A 240 -9.10 -4.47 -0.73
N TYR A 241 -9.31 -3.85 -1.88
CA TYR A 241 -10.64 -3.50 -2.40
C TYR A 241 -11.01 -4.32 -3.64
N MET A 242 -10.11 -5.19 -4.11
CA MET A 242 -10.36 -6.07 -5.25
C MET A 242 -11.27 -7.23 -4.85
N ASN A 243 -12.18 -7.61 -5.74
CA ASN A 243 -12.93 -8.84 -5.58
C ASN A 243 -11.95 -10.03 -5.58
N LYS A 244 -11.86 -10.76 -4.47
CA LYS A 244 -10.89 -11.86 -4.29
C LYS A 244 -11.39 -12.92 -3.32
N ILE A 245 -10.85 -14.13 -3.44
CA ILE A 245 -11.01 -15.22 -2.45
C ILE A 245 -9.62 -15.70 -2.02
N ARG A 246 -9.46 -15.96 -0.71
CA ARG A 246 -8.29 -16.61 -0.12
C ARG A 246 -8.72 -17.87 0.63
N PHE A 247 -7.84 -18.86 0.71
CA PHE A 247 -8.11 -20.13 1.39
C PHE A 247 -6.99 -20.47 2.37
N GLN A 248 -7.38 -20.89 3.58
CA GLN A 248 -6.45 -21.45 4.57
C GLN A 248 -7.00 -22.78 5.11
N LEU A 249 -6.12 -23.77 5.24
CA LEU A 249 -6.47 -25.08 5.78
C LEU A 249 -6.95 -24.93 7.24
N SER A 250 -8.20 -25.31 7.49
CA SER A 250 -8.83 -25.23 8.80
C SER A 250 -8.81 -26.57 9.54
N ALA A 251 -8.95 -27.70 8.83
CA ALA A 251 -8.87 -29.03 9.40
C ALA A 251 -8.46 -30.10 8.38
N THR A 252 -7.90 -31.20 8.87
CA THR A 252 -7.68 -32.43 8.11
C THR A 252 -8.59 -33.54 8.63
N ILE A 253 -9.11 -34.37 7.73
CA ILE A 253 -9.97 -35.51 8.04
C ILE A 253 -9.20 -36.79 7.70
N ALA A 254 -9.00 -37.66 8.69
CA ALA A 254 -8.36 -38.96 8.50
C ALA A 254 -9.30 -39.96 7.80
N PRO A 255 -8.79 -41.08 7.26
CA PRO A 255 -9.62 -42.08 6.58
C PRO A 255 -10.73 -42.70 7.46
N ASP A 256 -10.55 -42.73 8.77
CA ASP A 256 -11.53 -43.19 9.76
C ASP A 256 -12.56 -42.10 10.14
N GLY A 257 -12.45 -40.89 9.57
CA GLY A 257 -13.31 -39.75 9.84
C GLY A 257 -12.83 -38.85 10.99
N ALA A 258 -11.71 -39.15 11.65
CA ALA A 258 -11.20 -38.31 12.72
C ALA A 258 -10.79 -36.92 12.19
N ILE A 259 -11.35 -35.86 12.79
CA ILE A 259 -11.09 -34.47 12.43
C ILE A 259 -9.96 -33.91 13.30
N LYS A 260 -8.91 -33.40 12.67
CA LYS A 260 -7.82 -32.67 13.32
C LYS A 260 -7.85 -31.21 12.86
N THR A 261 -8.27 -30.32 13.75
CA THR A 261 -8.28 -28.88 13.48
C THR A 261 -6.85 -28.31 13.45
N VAL A 262 -6.57 -27.46 12.47
CA VAL A 262 -5.27 -26.84 12.28
C VAL A 262 -5.18 -25.55 13.08
N LEU A 263 -5.95 -24.50 12.77
CA LEU A 263 -5.97 -23.23 13.52
C LEU A 263 -7.43 -22.86 13.87
N PRO A 264 -7.99 -23.38 14.98
CA PRO A 264 -9.39 -23.13 15.34
C PRO A 264 -9.66 -21.67 15.72
N ASP A 265 -8.71 -21.02 16.39
CA ASP A 265 -8.88 -19.70 16.98
C ASP A 265 -7.52 -19.01 17.18
N TRP A 266 -7.58 -17.72 17.55
CA TRP A 266 -6.40 -16.92 17.84
C TRP A 266 -5.57 -17.47 19.00
N GLY A 267 -6.18 -18.04 20.05
CA GLY A 267 -5.44 -18.63 21.17
C GLY A 267 -4.50 -19.75 20.72
N LYS A 268 -4.99 -20.66 19.86
CA LYS A 268 -4.17 -21.72 19.27
C LYS A 268 -3.10 -21.18 18.32
N PHE A 269 -3.42 -20.11 17.58
CA PHE A 269 -2.42 -19.41 16.76
C PHE A 269 -1.28 -18.86 17.62
N ILE A 270 -1.59 -18.17 18.73
CA ILE A 270 -0.59 -17.65 19.66
C ILE A 270 0.23 -18.79 20.27
N GLU A 271 -0.41 -19.86 20.71
CA GLU A 271 0.29 -21.04 21.27
C GLU A 271 1.37 -21.55 20.31
N ARG A 272 1.00 -21.81 19.05
CA ARG A 272 1.96 -22.28 18.02
C ARG A 272 3.02 -21.25 17.71
N LEU A 273 2.65 -19.97 17.60
CA LEU A 273 3.58 -18.89 17.37
C LEU A 273 4.62 -18.78 18.50
N MET A 274 4.23 -19.08 19.74
CA MET A 274 5.11 -19.09 20.90
C MET A 274 5.98 -20.37 21.03
N GLU A 275 5.68 -21.41 20.27
CA GLU A 275 6.45 -22.66 20.19
C GLU A 275 7.56 -22.60 19.12
N VAL A 276 7.35 -21.90 18.01
CA VAL A 276 8.35 -21.86 16.92
C VAL A 276 9.61 -21.06 17.29
N GLU A 277 10.77 -21.56 16.87
CA GLU A 277 12.07 -20.91 17.16
C GLU A 277 12.19 -19.50 16.54
N VAL A 278 11.57 -19.28 15.38
CA VAL A 278 11.59 -18.01 14.64
C VAL A 278 10.73 -16.90 15.25
N PHE A 279 10.09 -17.16 16.40
CA PHE A 279 9.33 -16.15 17.16
C PHE A 279 9.39 -16.41 18.68
N GLY A 280 8.57 -17.32 19.20
CA GLY A 280 8.50 -17.58 20.65
C GLY A 280 9.78 -18.16 21.24
N GLY A 281 10.47 -19.03 20.51
CA GLY A 281 11.78 -19.55 20.91
C GLY A 281 12.84 -18.45 20.99
N TYR A 282 12.77 -17.44 20.11
CA TYR A 282 13.64 -16.25 20.14
C TYR A 282 13.42 -15.40 21.41
N LEU A 283 12.15 -15.21 21.81
CA LEU A 283 11.78 -14.47 23.04
C LEU A 283 12.21 -15.16 24.35
N LYS A 284 12.48 -16.47 24.30
CA LYS A 284 12.91 -17.26 25.47
C LYS A 284 14.42 -17.19 25.72
N LYS A 285 15.21 -16.60 24.81
CA LYS A 285 16.68 -16.54 24.95
C LYS A 285 17.11 -15.38 25.86
N ASN A 286 18.11 -15.62 26.71
CA ASN A 286 18.63 -14.64 27.69
C ASN A 286 19.92 -13.91 27.25
N ALA A 287 20.33 -14.03 25.98
CA ALA A 287 21.59 -13.45 25.53
C ALA A 287 21.55 -11.90 25.60
N GLY A 288 22.63 -11.28 26.06
CA GLY A 288 22.73 -9.82 26.24
C GLY A 288 22.19 -9.29 27.58
N LYS A 289 21.64 -10.15 28.45
CA LYS A 289 21.06 -9.75 29.74
C LYS A 289 21.99 -8.92 30.62
N ASP A 290 23.23 -9.37 30.84
CA ASP A 290 24.18 -8.70 31.74
C ASP A 290 24.54 -7.29 31.24
N VAL A 291 24.65 -7.12 29.91
CA VAL A 291 24.92 -5.81 29.28
C VAL A 291 23.79 -4.83 29.58
N ILE A 292 22.53 -5.29 29.53
CA ILE A 292 21.36 -4.45 29.76
C ILE A 292 21.18 -4.12 31.23
N ILE A 293 21.43 -5.07 32.13
CA ILE A 293 21.39 -4.82 33.58
C ILE A 293 22.43 -3.75 33.95
N GLU A 294 23.66 -3.87 33.44
CA GLU A 294 24.71 -2.88 33.71
C GLU A 294 24.39 -1.51 33.08
N LEU A 295 23.84 -1.48 31.85
CA LEU A 295 23.44 -0.24 31.16
C LEU A 295 22.49 0.63 32.00
N VAL A 296 21.59 0.02 32.77
CA VAL A 296 20.55 0.73 33.53
C VAL A 296 20.72 0.69 35.05
N LYS A 297 21.86 0.20 35.54
CA LYS A 297 22.12 -0.02 36.98
C LYS A 297 21.89 1.22 37.84
N ASP A 298 22.31 2.39 37.35
CA ASP A 298 22.20 3.68 38.05
C ASP A 298 21.02 4.55 37.54
N LYS A 299 20.09 3.96 36.77
CA LYS A 299 18.94 4.67 36.19
C LYS A 299 17.70 4.49 37.05
N LYS A 300 16.91 5.56 37.19
CA LYS A 300 15.56 5.48 37.79
C LYS A 300 14.66 4.66 36.87
N ASP A 301 13.63 4.02 37.43
CA ASP A 301 12.73 3.16 36.65
C ASP A 301 12.12 3.85 35.42
N ILE A 302 11.72 5.12 35.56
CA ILE A 302 11.18 5.93 34.47
C ILE A 302 12.19 6.19 33.32
N GLU A 303 13.48 6.10 33.60
CA GLU A 303 14.56 6.33 32.63
C GLU A 303 14.97 5.04 31.89
N LYS A 304 14.65 3.86 32.43
CA LYS A 304 15.13 2.58 31.89
C LYS A 304 14.61 2.30 30.49
N LEU A 305 13.31 2.51 30.25
CA LEU A 305 12.68 2.29 28.93
C LEU A 305 13.32 3.16 27.83
N PRO A 306 13.40 4.50 27.94
CA PRO A 306 14.06 5.32 26.93
C PRO A 306 15.53 4.93 26.71
N VAL A 307 16.28 4.67 27.79
CA VAL A 307 17.71 4.30 27.69
C VAL A 307 17.90 2.98 26.92
N ILE A 308 17.08 1.97 27.19
CA ILE A 308 17.17 0.68 26.48
C ILE A 308 16.72 0.83 25.02
N PHE A 309 15.64 1.56 24.77
CA PHE A 309 15.18 1.83 23.40
C PHE A 309 16.26 2.54 22.57
N ASP A 310 16.88 3.59 23.15
CA ASP A 310 17.97 4.32 22.53
C ASP A 310 19.21 3.46 22.29
N TYR A 311 19.54 2.58 23.24
CA TYR A 311 20.62 1.62 23.08
C TYR A 311 20.39 0.69 21.90
N VAL A 312 19.21 0.08 21.78
CA VAL A 312 18.93 -0.87 20.68
C VAL A 312 18.98 -0.16 19.32
N LYS A 313 18.24 0.94 19.13
CA LYS A 313 18.17 1.60 17.82
C LYS A 313 19.49 2.27 17.39
N SER A 314 20.39 2.54 18.33
CA SER A 314 21.72 3.12 18.04
C SER A 314 22.79 2.06 17.77
N ASN A 315 22.67 0.86 18.35
CA ASN A 315 23.69 -0.19 18.26
C ASN A 315 23.36 -1.31 17.27
N PHE A 316 22.11 -1.42 16.80
CA PHE A 316 21.67 -2.47 15.89
C PHE A 316 21.07 -1.87 14.63
N LYS A 317 21.61 -2.24 13.46
CA LYS A 317 21.15 -1.71 12.16
C LYS A 317 20.12 -2.63 11.51
N HIS A 318 19.06 -2.04 10.97
CA HIS A 318 18.10 -2.79 10.15
C HIS A 318 18.72 -3.18 8.81
N ASN A 319 18.57 -4.43 8.42
CA ASN A 319 19.17 -5.00 7.20
C ASN A 319 18.26 -4.93 5.96
N GLY A 320 17.13 -4.22 6.05
CA GLY A 320 16.13 -4.14 4.97
C GLY A 320 15.07 -5.25 5.01
N GLY A 321 15.24 -6.32 5.79
CA GLY A 321 14.27 -7.41 5.90
C GLY A 321 12.99 -6.99 6.63
N ILE A 322 11.85 -7.08 5.93
CA ILE A 322 10.50 -6.71 6.43
C ILE A 322 9.71 -8.00 6.66
N THR A 323 9.62 -8.41 7.91
CA THR A 323 8.98 -9.67 8.33
C THR A 323 8.55 -9.59 9.80
N ALA A 324 7.59 -10.44 10.18
CA ALA A 324 7.19 -10.67 11.56
C ALA A 324 8.03 -11.77 12.25
N TYR A 325 8.95 -12.42 11.52
CA TYR A 325 9.70 -13.61 11.97
C TYR A 325 11.22 -13.43 11.87
N THR A 326 11.96 -14.12 12.73
CA THR A 326 13.43 -14.08 12.73
C THR A 326 14.04 -15.09 11.76
N ASN A 327 15.18 -14.73 11.16
CA ASN A 327 15.97 -15.60 10.28
C ASN A 327 17.36 -15.91 10.88
N GLN A 328 17.77 -15.16 11.91
CA GLN A 328 19.03 -15.26 12.62
C GLN A 328 18.79 -15.55 14.11
N SER A 329 19.79 -16.15 14.77
CA SER A 329 19.74 -16.34 16.21
C SER A 329 19.99 -15.02 16.96
N VAL A 330 19.55 -14.93 18.22
CA VAL A 330 19.85 -13.77 19.08
C VAL A 330 21.36 -13.50 19.17
N LYS A 331 22.18 -14.57 19.24
CA LYS A 331 23.64 -14.45 19.29
C LYS A 331 24.20 -13.82 18.02
N ASP A 332 23.75 -14.28 16.85
CA ASP A 332 24.16 -13.69 15.57
C ASP A 332 23.84 -12.20 15.49
N VAL A 333 22.65 -11.79 15.94
CA VAL A 333 22.24 -10.37 15.93
C VAL A 333 23.11 -9.56 16.91
N LEU A 334 23.44 -10.10 18.08
CA LEU A 334 24.35 -9.47 19.05
C LEU A 334 25.77 -9.29 18.53
N GLU A 335 26.28 -10.27 17.78
CA GLU A 335 27.63 -10.25 17.20
C GLU A 335 27.70 -9.35 15.96
N LYS A 336 26.78 -9.54 15.00
CA LYS A 336 26.78 -8.82 13.72
C LYS A 336 26.21 -7.41 13.81
N LYS A 337 25.50 -7.09 14.90
CA LYS A 337 24.83 -5.79 15.10
C LYS A 337 23.86 -5.41 13.96
N THR A 338 23.26 -6.41 13.33
CA THR A 338 22.36 -6.23 12.20
C THR A 338 21.23 -7.25 12.22
N GLY A 339 20.03 -6.85 11.85
CA GLY A 339 18.86 -7.73 11.85
C GLY A 339 17.68 -7.22 11.04
N ASN A 340 16.73 -8.10 10.78
CA ASN A 340 15.45 -7.77 10.17
C ASN A 340 14.51 -7.08 11.18
N SER A 341 13.30 -6.70 10.76
CA SER A 341 12.35 -5.99 11.62
C SER A 341 11.96 -6.77 12.89
N ALA A 342 11.74 -8.07 12.78
CA ALA A 342 11.40 -8.93 13.92
C ALA A 342 12.60 -9.14 14.84
N GLU A 343 13.79 -9.41 14.30
CA GLU A 343 15.01 -9.63 15.07
C GLU A 343 15.34 -8.46 15.99
N ILE A 344 15.25 -7.23 15.48
CA ILE A 344 15.53 -6.00 16.23
C ILE A 344 14.45 -5.76 17.30
N ASN A 345 13.17 -5.85 16.93
CA ASN A 345 12.09 -5.53 17.85
C ASN A 345 11.85 -6.63 18.91
N LEU A 346 12.03 -7.91 18.58
CA LEU A 346 11.99 -8.99 19.57
C LEU A 346 13.21 -8.95 20.51
N LEU A 347 14.38 -8.49 20.03
CA LEU A 347 15.53 -8.24 20.90
C LEU A 347 15.22 -7.13 21.92
N LEU A 348 14.58 -6.04 21.46
CA LEU A 348 14.11 -4.97 22.35
C LEU A 348 13.12 -5.49 23.40
N VAL A 349 12.17 -6.35 23.03
CA VAL A 349 11.24 -6.99 23.98
C VAL A 349 12.03 -7.75 25.07
N ASN A 350 13.01 -8.56 24.69
CA ASN A 350 13.84 -9.30 25.64
C ASN A 350 14.58 -8.36 26.60
N PHE A 351 15.20 -7.31 26.07
CA PHE A 351 15.98 -6.36 26.86
C PHE A 351 15.12 -5.60 27.88
N LEU A 352 13.93 -5.15 27.48
CA LEU A 352 12.99 -4.52 28.40
C LEU A 352 12.54 -5.49 29.51
N ARG A 353 12.25 -6.75 29.14
CA ARG A 353 11.85 -7.79 30.11
C ARG A 353 12.94 -8.16 31.09
N PHE A 354 14.23 -8.12 30.70
CA PHE A 354 15.35 -8.42 31.60
C PHE A 354 15.43 -7.50 32.82
N VAL A 355 14.84 -6.31 32.74
CA VAL A 355 14.80 -5.31 33.80
C VAL A 355 13.38 -5.05 34.30
N ASN A 356 12.47 -6.03 34.12
CA ASN A 356 11.09 -6.04 34.59
C ASN A 356 10.19 -4.92 34.01
N ILE A 357 10.48 -4.44 32.80
CA ILE A 357 9.55 -3.58 32.06
C ILE A 357 8.55 -4.45 31.31
N GLU A 358 7.25 -4.18 31.44
CA GLU A 358 6.19 -4.85 30.69
C GLU A 358 6.35 -4.54 29.20
N ALA A 359 6.68 -5.56 28.41
CA ALA A 359 6.89 -5.44 26.97
C ALA A 359 6.38 -6.67 26.23
N HIS A 360 5.70 -6.46 25.11
CA HIS A 360 5.01 -7.46 24.32
C HIS A 360 5.21 -7.19 22.82
N PRO A 361 5.41 -8.22 22.00
CA PRO A 361 5.46 -8.02 20.56
C PRO A 361 4.05 -7.75 20.02
N VAL A 362 3.99 -6.92 18.98
CA VAL A 362 2.78 -6.66 18.20
C VAL A 362 3.11 -7.03 16.76
N ILE A 363 2.45 -8.04 16.21
CA ILE A 363 2.59 -8.42 14.81
C ILE A 363 1.51 -7.73 13.98
N LEU A 364 1.86 -7.29 12.77
CA LEU A 364 0.97 -6.49 11.93
C LEU A 364 1.22 -6.73 10.44
N SER A 365 0.23 -6.37 9.65
CA SER A 365 0.35 -6.25 8.20
C SER A 365 0.71 -4.80 7.85
N THR A 366 1.85 -4.59 7.20
CA THR A 366 2.23 -3.25 6.71
C THR A 366 1.20 -2.70 5.74
N ARG A 367 1.18 -1.37 5.58
CA ARG A 367 0.31 -0.65 4.64
C ARG A 367 0.30 -1.27 3.23
N TYR A 368 1.46 -1.73 2.75
CA TYR A 368 1.63 -2.31 1.42
C TYR A 368 1.30 -3.82 1.35
N ASN A 369 1.16 -4.50 2.48
CA ASN A 369 0.80 -5.92 2.54
C ASN A 369 -0.73 -6.11 2.58
N GLY A 370 -1.45 -5.08 3.01
CA GLY A 370 -2.91 -5.01 2.98
C GLY A 370 -3.55 -5.18 4.35
N ARG A 371 -4.88 -5.17 4.39
CA ARG A 371 -5.67 -5.30 5.62
C ARG A 371 -5.62 -6.72 6.17
N VAL A 372 -5.68 -6.79 7.49
CA VAL A 372 -5.79 -8.04 8.25
C VAL A 372 -7.25 -8.50 8.33
N VAL A 373 -7.45 -9.81 8.44
CA VAL A 373 -8.69 -10.45 8.85
C VAL A 373 -8.58 -10.75 10.34
N THR A 374 -9.52 -10.24 11.13
CA THR A 374 -9.48 -10.34 12.60
C THR A 374 -10.44 -11.41 13.12
N GLU A 375 -11.44 -11.80 12.32
CA GLU A 375 -12.48 -12.75 12.69
C GLU A 375 -11.99 -14.20 12.72
N TYR A 376 -10.89 -14.50 12.01
CA TYR A 376 -10.29 -15.83 11.94
C TYR A 376 -8.75 -15.74 11.86
N PRO A 377 -8.00 -16.64 12.54
CA PRO A 377 -6.54 -16.62 12.52
C PRO A 377 -5.96 -17.03 11.17
N ILE A 378 -5.83 -16.06 10.26
CA ILE A 378 -5.05 -16.21 9.03
C ILE A 378 -3.57 -16.04 9.38
N ALA A 379 -2.73 -17.03 9.08
CA ALA A 379 -1.37 -17.06 9.60
C ALA A 379 -0.37 -16.23 8.77
N ASP A 380 -0.56 -16.16 7.46
CA ASP A 380 0.36 -15.54 6.50
C ASP A 380 0.11 -14.02 6.29
N GLN A 381 -0.84 -13.43 7.02
CA GLN A 381 -1.20 -12.02 6.87
C GLN A 381 -0.21 -11.05 7.53
N PHE A 382 0.69 -11.52 8.40
CA PHE A 382 1.61 -10.67 9.16
C PHE A 382 2.99 -10.61 8.51
N ASN A 383 3.48 -9.40 8.27
CA ASN A 383 4.79 -9.19 7.66
C ASN A 383 5.66 -8.16 8.40
N TYR A 384 5.29 -7.79 9.62
CA TYR A 384 6.07 -6.87 10.45
C TYR A 384 5.82 -7.08 11.94
N CYS A 385 6.77 -6.65 12.77
CA CYS A 385 6.68 -6.69 14.23
C CYS A 385 7.13 -5.35 14.81
N VAL A 386 6.38 -4.84 15.79
CA VAL A 386 6.76 -3.71 16.67
C VAL A 386 6.63 -4.14 18.13
N VAL A 387 6.94 -3.24 19.06
CA VAL A 387 6.89 -3.52 20.51
C VAL A 387 5.85 -2.64 21.17
N TYR A 388 4.96 -3.25 21.93
CA TYR A 388 4.14 -2.58 22.92
C TYR A 388 4.87 -2.63 24.27
N ALA A 389 4.98 -1.50 24.97
CA ALA A 389 5.61 -1.45 26.28
C ALA A 389 4.90 -0.45 27.21
N LYS A 390 4.94 -0.70 28.52
CA LYS A 390 4.49 0.23 29.55
C LYS A 390 5.67 0.73 30.37
N ASP A 391 5.74 2.03 30.61
CA ASP A 391 6.71 2.58 31.56
C ASP A 391 6.29 2.33 33.02
N SER A 392 7.14 2.74 33.97
CA SER A 392 6.89 2.56 35.40
C SER A 392 5.70 3.35 35.94
N GLN A 393 5.10 4.25 35.14
CA GLN A 393 3.89 5.00 35.48
C GLN A 393 2.64 4.43 34.78
N GLY A 394 2.78 3.32 34.05
CA GLY A 394 1.69 2.68 33.31
C GLY A 394 1.37 3.34 31.98
N LYS A 395 2.17 4.30 31.51
CA LYS A 395 1.95 4.91 30.19
C LYS A 395 2.41 3.95 29.09
N GLU A 396 1.57 3.79 28.09
CA GLU A 396 1.74 2.84 27.00
C GLU A 396 2.47 3.46 25.80
N TYR A 397 3.33 2.68 25.17
CA TYR A 397 4.08 3.08 23.98
C TYR A 397 4.08 1.96 22.94
N LEU A 398 3.94 2.36 21.68
CA LEU A 398 4.42 1.57 20.55
C LEU A 398 5.85 2.00 20.23
N LEU A 399 6.75 1.04 20.10
CA LEU A 399 8.17 1.24 19.84
C LEU A 399 8.60 0.44 18.60
N ASP A 400 9.44 1.04 17.78
CA ASP A 400 10.07 0.40 16.64
C ASP A 400 11.55 0.79 16.59
N ALA A 401 12.45 -0.12 16.92
CA ALA A 401 13.89 0.14 16.98
C ALA A 401 14.59 -0.05 15.63
N THR A 402 13.85 -0.25 14.53
CA THR A 402 14.43 -0.45 13.18
C THR A 402 15.04 0.81 12.57
N ASN A 403 14.79 2.00 13.16
CA ASN A 403 15.38 3.25 12.71
C ASN A 403 15.97 4.03 13.90
N SER A 404 17.24 4.43 13.78
CA SER A 404 17.95 5.16 14.83
C SER A 404 17.34 6.52 15.19
N GLN A 405 16.55 7.10 14.28
CA GLN A 405 15.89 8.40 14.42
C GLN A 405 14.46 8.31 14.97
N HIS A 406 13.91 7.11 15.21
CA HIS A 406 12.62 6.98 15.87
C HIS A 406 12.69 7.51 17.32
N THR A 407 11.63 8.17 17.74
CA THR A 407 11.38 8.57 19.14
C THR A 407 10.47 7.56 19.82
N LEU A 408 10.36 7.64 21.16
CA LEU A 408 9.33 6.89 21.88
C LEU A 408 7.93 7.19 21.29
N GLY A 409 7.10 6.15 21.16
CA GLY A 409 5.76 6.26 20.59
C GLY A 409 5.72 6.40 19.05
N MET A 410 6.85 6.30 18.36
CA MET A 410 6.93 6.34 16.89
C MET A 410 7.27 4.96 16.35
N ILE A 411 6.50 4.52 15.36
CA ILE A 411 6.76 3.31 14.56
C ILE A 411 7.07 3.68 13.11
N ALA A 412 7.57 2.76 12.30
CA ALA A 412 7.81 3.06 10.89
C ALA A 412 6.51 3.46 10.15
N GLU A 413 6.59 4.38 9.19
CA GLU A 413 5.43 4.82 8.37
C GLU A 413 4.68 3.64 7.71
N ARG A 414 5.43 2.61 7.29
CA ARG A 414 4.85 1.37 6.72
C ARG A 414 4.03 0.54 7.71
N ALA A 415 4.25 0.73 9.01
CA ALA A 415 3.57 0.04 10.10
C ALA A 415 2.35 0.82 10.62
N LEU A 416 2.11 2.05 10.14
CA LEU A 416 0.89 2.82 10.41
C LEU A 416 -0.30 2.27 9.61
N THR A 417 -0.76 1.10 10.06
CA THR A 417 -1.99 0.45 9.60
C THR A 417 -3.12 0.71 10.60
N ARG A 418 -4.28 0.08 10.41
CA ARG A 418 -5.44 0.23 11.31
C ARG A 418 -5.16 -0.40 12.68
N GLU A 419 -4.79 -1.67 12.69
CA GLU A 419 -4.65 -2.47 13.90
C GLU A 419 -3.54 -3.52 13.78
N GLY A 420 -3.04 -3.96 14.92
CA GLY A 420 -2.04 -5.03 15.04
C GLY A 420 -2.41 -5.99 16.17
N LEU A 421 -1.92 -7.21 16.07
CA LEU A 421 -2.18 -8.27 17.05
C LEU A 421 -1.12 -8.21 18.16
N LEU A 422 -1.51 -7.71 19.32
CA LEU A 422 -0.72 -7.71 20.55
C LEU A 422 -0.66 -9.12 21.12
N ILE A 423 0.55 -9.64 21.31
CA ILE A 423 0.79 -11.00 21.82
C ILE A 423 1.01 -10.95 23.32
N LEU A 424 0.04 -11.50 24.07
CA LEU A 424 0.06 -11.48 25.52
C LEU A 424 0.47 -12.85 26.10
N PRO A 425 0.92 -12.91 27.36
CA PRO A 425 1.27 -14.17 28.02
C PRO A 425 0.06 -15.11 28.13
N GLN A 426 0.35 -16.40 28.38
CA GLN A 426 -0.67 -17.46 28.50
C GLN A 426 -1.61 -17.56 27.28
N ASN A 427 -1.05 -17.46 26.07
CA ASN A 427 -1.76 -17.60 24.80
C ASN A 427 -2.91 -16.59 24.60
N LYS A 428 -2.84 -15.43 25.26
CA LYS A 428 -3.80 -14.34 25.09
C LYS A 428 -3.37 -13.38 23.98
N HIS A 429 -4.32 -12.62 23.48
CA HIS A 429 -4.07 -11.59 22.48
C HIS A 429 -5.05 -10.43 22.62
N GLU A 430 -4.71 -9.30 22.00
CA GLU A 430 -5.59 -8.15 21.83
C GLU A 430 -5.32 -7.52 20.47
N TRP A 431 -6.35 -6.98 19.82
CA TRP A 431 -6.17 -6.14 18.64
C TRP A 431 -6.08 -4.69 19.09
N ILE A 432 -4.94 -4.05 18.83
CA ILE A 432 -4.68 -2.67 19.27
C ILE A 432 -4.56 -1.74 18.06
N PRO A 433 -5.01 -0.47 18.18
CA PRO A 433 -4.90 0.51 17.11
C PRO A 433 -3.42 0.89 16.86
N LEU A 434 -3.05 1.00 15.59
CA LEU A 434 -1.71 1.41 15.15
C LEU A 434 -1.71 2.80 14.47
N ASN A 435 -2.86 3.47 14.49
CA ASN A 435 -3.13 4.72 13.80
C ASN A 435 -3.06 5.96 14.71
N ASN A 436 -2.32 5.88 15.81
CA ASN A 436 -2.06 7.01 16.72
C ASN A 436 -0.61 7.54 16.62
N PRO A 437 -0.15 7.95 15.42
CA PRO A 437 1.19 8.49 15.27
C PRO A 437 1.35 9.83 16.01
N PRO A 438 2.60 10.21 16.34
CA PRO A 438 2.89 11.58 16.76
C PRO A 438 2.47 12.58 15.67
N LYS A 439 1.94 13.72 16.10
CA LYS A 439 1.56 14.82 15.19
C LYS A 439 2.75 15.18 14.29
N THR A 440 2.51 15.19 12.99
CA THR A 440 3.52 15.61 12.02
C THR A 440 3.25 17.05 11.61
N SER A 441 4.23 17.93 11.79
CA SER A 441 4.04 19.35 11.54
C SER A 441 5.19 20.03 10.81
N THR A 442 4.85 21.11 10.11
CA THR A 442 5.77 22.10 9.59
C THR A 442 5.38 23.47 10.12
N LEU A 443 6.34 24.17 10.70
CA LEU A 443 6.25 25.60 10.94
C LEU A 443 7.36 26.28 10.15
N LYS A 444 7.00 27.15 9.22
CA LYS A 444 7.94 27.91 8.42
C LYS A 444 7.64 29.39 8.58
N THR A 445 8.64 30.14 9.02
CA THR A 445 8.55 31.58 9.20
C THR A 445 9.57 32.27 8.31
N GLY A 446 9.13 33.29 7.56
CA GLY A 446 9.99 34.04 6.66
C GLY A 446 9.84 35.53 6.89
N PHE A 447 10.97 36.24 6.96
CA PHE A 447 11.04 37.70 6.91
C PHE A 447 11.74 38.08 5.62
N ILE A 448 11.02 38.77 4.73
CA ILE A 448 11.42 38.99 3.33
C ILE A 448 11.38 40.48 3.03
N GLU A 449 12.54 41.05 2.73
CA GLU A 449 12.69 42.39 2.19
C GLU A 449 12.58 42.35 0.66
N ILE A 450 11.77 43.23 0.11
CA ILE A 450 11.59 43.38 -1.33
C ILE A 450 12.41 44.59 -1.76
N ASN A 451 13.32 44.39 -2.71
CA ASN A 451 14.14 45.44 -3.27
C ASN A 451 13.43 46.10 -4.47
N THR A 452 13.89 47.30 -4.81
CA THR A 452 13.31 48.11 -5.90
C THR A 452 13.55 47.54 -7.30
N ASP A 453 14.54 46.65 -7.43
CA ASP A 453 14.89 45.89 -8.63
C ASP A 453 14.12 44.57 -8.76
N GLY A 454 13.13 44.33 -7.88
CA GLY A 454 12.33 43.11 -7.86
C GLY A 454 13.05 41.90 -7.24
N THR A 455 14.29 42.04 -6.76
CA THR A 455 14.94 40.98 -5.98
C THR A 455 14.37 40.93 -4.56
N THR A 456 14.39 39.75 -3.95
CA THR A 456 14.04 39.58 -2.54
C THR A 456 15.23 39.07 -1.75
N LYS A 457 15.38 39.59 -0.54
CA LYS A 457 16.35 39.12 0.45
C LYS A 457 15.63 38.79 1.73
N GLY A 458 15.94 37.67 2.34
CA GLY A 458 15.24 37.32 3.56
C GLY A 458 15.84 36.18 4.34
N LYS A 459 15.25 35.98 5.52
CA LYS A 459 15.60 34.90 6.43
C LYS A 459 14.39 33.99 6.61
N ILE A 460 14.58 32.71 6.32
CA ILE A 460 13.53 31.68 6.42
C ILE A 460 13.96 30.65 7.46
N THR A 461 13.15 30.49 8.50
CA THR A 461 13.31 29.44 9.52
C THR A 461 12.25 28.38 9.32
N THR A 462 12.65 27.12 9.23
CA THR A 462 11.74 25.98 9.10
C THR A 462 11.96 25.02 10.25
N GLN A 463 10.86 24.58 10.88
CA GLN A 463 10.83 23.54 11.90
C GLN A 463 9.99 22.36 11.40
N TYR A 464 10.54 21.16 11.55
CA TYR A 464 9.81 19.91 11.29
C TYR A 464 9.67 19.09 12.57
N GLN A 465 8.49 18.47 12.72
CA GLN A 465 8.17 17.48 13.77
C GLN A 465 7.62 16.19 13.17
N GLY A 466 7.54 15.13 13.99
CA GLY A 466 6.98 13.84 13.58
C GLY A 466 7.71 13.23 12.38
N TYR A 467 6.97 12.67 11.43
CA TYR A 467 7.55 11.98 10.27
C TYR A 467 8.31 12.91 9.32
N LYS A 468 8.02 14.22 9.30
CA LYS A 468 8.82 15.20 8.54
C LYS A 468 10.22 15.38 9.15
N ALA A 469 10.31 15.44 10.49
CA ALA A 469 11.59 15.47 11.18
C ALA A 469 12.39 14.19 10.94
N LEU A 470 11.73 13.03 11.06
CA LEU A 470 12.30 11.72 10.77
C LEU A 470 12.90 11.65 9.37
N LYS A 471 12.12 12.04 8.34
CA LYS A 471 12.55 12.04 6.94
C LYS A 471 13.76 12.94 6.72
N LEU A 472 13.76 14.15 7.26
CA LEU A 472 14.90 15.07 7.13
C LEU A 472 16.15 14.52 7.83
N ARG A 473 16.03 14.07 9.09
CA ARG A 473 17.16 13.51 9.85
C ARG A 473 17.79 12.33 9.15
N ASN A 474 16.99 11.39 8.63
CA ASN A 474 17.48 10.26 7.86
C ASN A 474 18.23 10.70 6.60
N ARG A 475 17.77 11.76 5.93
CA ARG A 475 18.39 12.25 4.69
C ARG A 475 19.71 12.97 4.91
N ILE A 476 19.87 13.69 6.02
CA ILE A 476 21.10 14.43 6.35
C ILE A 476 22.09 13.61 7.17
N MET A 477 21.69 12.43 7.66
CA MET A 477 22.56 11.56 8.44
C MET A 477 23.79 11.14 7.62
N GLY A 478 24.99 11.43 8.12
CA GLY A 478 26.24 11.10 7.44
C GLY A 478 26.55 11.98 6.22
N VAL A 479 25.73 12.99 5.93
CA VAL A 479 25.98 13.98 4.87
C VAL A 479 26.83 15.11 5.45
N LYS A 480 27.87 15.54 4.72
CA LYS A 480 28.67 16.72 5.10
C LYS A 480 27.82 17.97 5.03
N ASP A 481 28.01 18.90 5.97
CA ASP A 481 27.24 20.15 6.07
C ASP A 481 27.11 20.92 4.74
N THR A 482 28.16 20.90 3.91
CA THR A 482 28.20 21.57 2.60
C THR A 482 27.21 21.02 1.57
N LEU A 483 26.77 19.76 1.69
CA LEU A 483 25.85 19.09 0.76
C LEU A 483 24.39 19.11 1.25
N ILE A 484 24.15 19.62 2.46
CA ILE A 484 22.80 19.65 3.03
C ILE A 484 21.92 20.72 2.33
N ALA A 485 22.53 21.78 1.80
CA ALA A 485 21.82 22.79 1.00
C ALA A 485 21.16 22.18 -0.25
N GLU A 486 21.87 21.31 -0.98
CA GLU A 486 21.35 20.56 -2.13
C GLU A 486 20.22 19.59 -1.72
N THR A 487 20.29 19.10 -0.48
CA THR A 487 19.33 18.16 0.10
C THR A 487 17.97 18.82 0.40
N ILE A 488 17.92 20.12 0.71
CA ILE A 488 16.67 20.82 1.04
C ILE A 488 15.80 21.14 -0.20
N ASN A 489 16.24 20.72 -1.40
CA ASN A 489 15.52 20.87 -2.67
C ASN A 489 15.00 22.28 -2.88
N LEU A 490 15.93 23.24 -2.89
CA LEU A 490 15.67 24.63 -3.25
C LEU A 490 16.25 24.85 -4.64
N GLN A 491 15.63 24.23 -5.66
CA GLN A 491 16.13 24.25 -7.04
C GLN A 491 16.26 25.67 -7.65
N GLU A 492 15.91 26.72 -6.91
CA GLU A 492 15.45 27.99 -7.47
C GLU A 492 15.80 29.27 -6.66
N SER A 493 16.50 29.17 -5.53
CA SER A 493 16.93 30.33 -4.71
C SER A 493 18.41 30.23 -4.36
N GLU A 494 19.12 31.35 -4.33
CA GLU A 494 20.52 31.38 -3.91
C GLU A 494 20.58 31.38 -2.37
N ILE A 495 21.23 30.36 -1.81
CA ILE A 495 21.39 30.20 -0.36
C ILE A 495 22.77 30.74 0.01
N SER A 496 22.77 31.89 0.65
CA SER A 496 24.02 32.48 1.17
C SER A 496 24.49 31.82 2.46
N LYS A 497 23.56 31.28 3.26
CA LYS A 497 23.87 30.62 4.54
C LYS A 497 22.78 29.63 4.95
N ILE A 498 23.20 28.53 5.57
CA ILE A 498 22.33 27.55 6.23
C ILE A 498 22.81 27.27 7.66
N GLN A 499 21.89 27.19 8.62
CA GLN A 499 22.18 26.85 10.02
C GLN A 499 21.16 25.85 10.55
N PHE A 500 21.63 24.76 11.16
CA PHE A 500 20.77 23.75 11.77
C PHE A 500 20.73 23.84 13.30
N LYS A 501 19.61 23.44 13.89
CA LYS A 501 19.48 23.16 15.32
C LYS A 501 18.73 21.85 15.55
N ASN A 502 19.00 21.23 16.70
CA ASN A 502 18.35 20.00 17.17
C ASN A 502 18.45 18.81 16.20
N VAL A 503 19.54 18.71 15.44
CA VAL A 503 19.77 17.58 14.52
C VAL A 503 19.79 16.26 15.30
N GLN A 504 20.54 16.23 16.40
CA GLN A 504 20.73 15.05 17.25
C GLN A 504 19.70 14.92 18.39
N ASP A 505 19.00 15.99 18.74
CA ASP A 505 17.97 15.98 19.79
C ASP A 505 16.62 15.57 19.19
N LEU A 506 16.34 14.26 19.20
CA LEU A 506 15.16 13.68 18.57
C LEU A 506 13.84 14.12 19.21
N ASN A 507 13.88 14.52 20.49
CA ASN A 507 12.71 14.97 21.25
C ASN A 507 12.33 16.43 20.95
N LYS A 508 13.19 17.15 20.21
CA LYS A 508 12.91 18.51 19.72
C LYS A 508 12.61 18.51 18.22
N PRO A 509 11.87 19.51 17.72
CA PRO A 509 11.76 19.75 16.29
C PRO A 509 13.14 19.98 15.69
N ILE A 510 13.43 19.36 14.54
CA ILE A 510 14.60 19.75 13.76
C ILE A 510 14.32 21.12 13.13
N GLU A 511 15.24 22.06 13.32
CA GLU A 511 15.12 23.42 12.80
C GLU A 511 16.27 23.72 11.86
N PHE A 512 15.98 24.43 10.78
CA PHE A 512 17.01 25.05 9.96
C PHE A 512 16.62 26.46 9.55
N THR A 513 17.63 27.32 9.43
CA THR A 513 17.51 28.72 9.04
C THR A 513 18.31 28.96 7.76
N LEU A 514 17.70 29.65 6.81
CA LEU A 514 18.27 29.98 5.51
C LEU A 514 18.30 31.50 5.32
N ASP A 515 19.44 32.02 4.88
CA ASP A 515 19.55 33.37 4.35
C ASP A 515 19.45 33.28 2.82
N VAL A 516 18.31 33.73 2.27
CA VAL A 516 17.95 33.55 0.86
C VAL A 516 18.01 34.87 0.10
N VAL A 517 18.50 34.79 -1.13
CA VAL A 517 18.33 35.81 -2.16
C VAL A 517 17.59 35.17 -3.33
N SER A 518 16.48 35.76 -3.77
CA SER A 518 15.63 35.19 -4.82
C SER A 518 15.08 36.26 -5.74
N GLN A 519 15.14 35.99 -7.04
CA GLN A 519 14.36 36.68 -8.07
C GLN A 519 13.06 35.96 -8.40
N LYS A 520 12.85 34.75 -7.87
CA LYS A 520 11.64 33.94 -8.10
C LYS A 520 10.58 34.20 -7.05
N GLY A 521 9.32 34.18 -7.48
CA GLY A 521 8.16 34.57 -6.68
C GLY A 521 7.87 36.07 -6.70
N VAL A 522 8.70 36.86 -7.38
CA VAL A 522 8.50 38.29 -7.63
C VAL A 522 8.63 38.57 -9.12
N GLN A 523 7.71 39.33 -9.68
CA GLN A 523 7.75 39.78 -11.07
C GLN A 523 7.59 41.31 -11.09
N GLN A 524 8.56 41.99 -11.70
CA GLN A 524 8.47 43.43 -11.92
C GLN A 524 8.02 43.70 -13.36
N ASN A 525 7.00 44.55 -13.51
CA ASN A 525 6.52 44.99 -14.80
C ASN A 525 6.17 46.48 -14.74
N GLY A 526 7.03 47.33 -15.30
CA GLY A 526 6.90 48.79 -15.19
C GLY A 526 6.93 49.25 -13.74
N ASP A 527 5.87 49.95 -13.32
CA ASP A 527 5.70 50.48 -11.96
C ASP A 527 5.10 49.48 -10.96
N PHE A 528 4.87 48.22 -11.38
CA PHE A 528 4.25 47.20 -10.53
C PHE A 528 5.22 46.09 -10.15
N ILE A 529 5.10 45.62 -8.91
CA ILE A 529 5.76 44.42 -8.39
C ILE A 529 4.67 43.42 -7.96
N TYR A 530 4.69 42.23 -8.54
CA TYR A 530 3.77 41.12 -8.25
C TYR A 530 4.49 40.05 -7.44
N ILE A 531 3.92 39.65 -6.30
CA ILE A 531 4.55 38.71 -5.38
C ILE A 531 3.63 37.52 -5.13
N THR A 532 4.13 36.30 -5.33
CA THR A 532 3.44 35.06 -4.94
C THR A 532 3.75 34.75 -3.48
N PRO A 533 2.81 34.91 -2.52
CA PRO A 533 3.20 35.09 -1.13
C PRO A 533 3.68 33.82 -0.40
N LEU A 534 3.30 32.63 -0.88
CA LEU A 534 3.81 31.36 -0.34
C LEU A 534 5.07 30.86 -1.05
N MET A 535 5.57 31.61 -2.04
CA MET A 535 6.78 31.25 -2.79
C MET A 535 6.74 29.79 -3.28
N ASN A 536 7.66 28.94 -2.78
CA ASN A 536 7.80 27.53 -3.14
C ASN A 536 6.94 26.57 -2.28
N ASP A 537 6.21 27.08 -1.29
CA ASP A 537 5.38 26.26 -0.38
C ASP A 537 3.92 26.14 -0.84
N LYS A 538 3.55 26.75 -1.97
CA LYS A 538 2.24 26.51 -2.58
C LYS A 538 2.15 25.10 -3.16
N LEU A 539 0.93 24.57 -3.22
CA LEU A 539 0.64 23.38 -4.01
C LEU A 539 1.02 23.65 -5.48
N LYS A 540 1.71 22.70 -6.10
CA LYS A 540 2.09 22.79 -7.52
C LYS A 540 0.94 22.41 -8.45
N GLU A 541 0.12 21.47 -8.00
CA GLU A 541 -1.03 20.94 -8.71
C GLU A 541 -2.04 20.40 -7.70
N ASN A 542 -3.30 20.25 -8.12
CA ASN A 542 -4.25 19.47 -7.35
C ASN A 542 -3.84 17.99 -7.43
N PRO A 543 -3.57 17.31 -6.30
CA PRO A 543 -3.17 15.92 -6.33
C PRO A 543 -4.34 14.97 -6.67
N PHE A 544 -5.58 15.47 -6.66
CA PHE A 544 -6.80 14.74 -6.99
C PHE A 544 -7.30 15.15 -8.38
N LYS A 545 -6.97 14.36 -9.40
CA LYS A 545 -7.23 14.69 -10.81
C LYS A 545 -8.40 13.91 -11.40
N GLN A 546 -8.63 12.70 -10.90
CA GLN A 546 -9.66 11.78 -11.38
C GLN A 546 -11.07 12.38 -11.25
N GLU A 547 -12.00 12.00 -12.11
CA GLU A 547 -13.41 12.42 -11.98
C GLU A 547 -14.11 11.70 -10.84
N LYS A 548 -13.83 10.41 -10.70
CA LYS A 548 -14.35 9.53 -9.65
C LYS A 548 -13.21 8.71 -9.06
N ARG A 549 -13.48 8.08 -7.93
CA ARG A 549 -12.51 7.30 -7.19
C ARG A 549 -13.08 5.96 -6.77
N ASP A 550 -12.28 4.91 -6.86
CA ASP A 550 -12.67 3.55 -6.47
C ASP A 550 -12.22 3.23 -5.03
N PHE A 551 -11.17 3.91 -4.55
CA PHE A 551 -10.57 3.64 -3.24
C PHE A 551 -10.67 4.85 -2.29
N PRO A 552 -10.73 4.60 -0.96
CA PRO A 552 -10.60 5.64 0.04
C PRO A 552 -9.28 6.41 -0.09
N ILE A 553 -9.31 7.68 0.28
CA ILE A 553 -8.10 8.50 0.45
C ILE A 553 -7.50 8.17 1.82
N ASP A 554 -6.22 7.77 1.86
CA ASP A 554 -5.47 7.51 3.08
C ASP A 554 -4.21 8.42 3.16
N PHE A 555 -4.28 9.47 3.98
CA PHE A 555 -3.18 10.41 4.23
C PHE A 555 -2.09 9.87 5.18
N THR A 556 -2.21 8.63 5.66
CA THR A 556 -1.30 7.91 6.56
C THR A 556 -1.26 8.44 8.00
N TYR A 557 -1.06 9.75 8.20
CA TYR A 557 -0.95 10.37 9.52
C TYR A 557 -1.45 11.82 9.53
N PRO A 558 -1.93 12.33 10.69
CA PRO A 558 -2.31 13.72 10.83
C PRO A 558 -1.16 14.66 10.50
N THR A 559 -1.44 15.67 9.67
CA THR A 559 -0.43 16.64 9.20
C THR A 559 -0.91 18.06 9.45
N GLU A 560 -0.01 18.91 9.93
CA GLU A 560 -0.21 20.37 10.04
C GLU A 560 0.91 21.12 9.32
N GLU A 561 0.54 22.11 8.52
CA GLU A 561 1.48 23.00 7.84
C GLU A 561 1.11 24.44 8.18
N THR A 562 2.08 25.19 8.69
CA THR A 562 1.91 26.61 9.02
C THR A 562 3.03 27.40 8.37
N TYR A 563 2.65 28.34 7.50
CA TYR A 563 3.54 29.25 6.81
C TYR A 563 3.23 30.68 7.26
N ILE A 564 4.23 31.37 7.79
CA ILE A 564 4.11 32.76 8.25
C ILE A 564 5.17 33.59 7.51
N TYR A 565 4.76 34.29 6.47
CA TYR A 565 5.64 35.17 5.71
C TYR A 565 5.33 36.62 6.01
N THR A 566 6.35 37.40 6.35
CA THR A 566 6.26 38.86 6.51
C THR A 566 7.10 39.50 5.41
N PHE A 567 6.45 40.30 4.58
CA PHE A 567 7.03 41.05 3.49
C PHE A 567 7.19 42.50 3.90
N VAL A 568 8.39 43.06 3.74
CA VAL A 568 8.66 44.49 3.95
C VAL A 568 8.50 45.21 2.62
N VAL A 569 7.62 46.20 2.60
CA VAL A 569 7.34 47.02 1.41
C VAL A 569 8.46 48.06 1.27
N PRO A 570 9.08 48.21 0.09
CA PRO A 570 10.11 49.21 -0.13
C PRO A 570 9.53 50.64 -0.09
N ASP A 571 10.30 51.60 0.42
CA ASP A 571 9.83 52.96 0.73
C ASP A 571 9.18 53.70 -0.45
N ASN A 572 9.60 53.40 -1.68
CA ASN A 572 9.10 54.00 -2.92
C ASN A 572 7.90 53.27 -3.54
N TYR A 573 7.31 52.30 -2.82
CA TYR A 573 6.11 51.58 -3.25
C TYR A 573 4.98 51.72 -2.24
N THR A 574 3.75 51.52 -2.70
CA THR A 574 2.53 51.34 -1.88
C THR A 574 1.88 50.02 -2.23
N VAL A 575 1.05 49.53 -1.31
CA VAL A 575 0.27 48.29 -1.51
C VAL A 575 -0.98 48.61 -2.32
N GLU A 576 -1.05 48.12 -3.56
CA GLU A 576 -2.22 48.26 -4.44
C GLU A 576 -3.26 47.17 -4.12
N GLU A 577 -2.81 45.91 -4.08
CA GLU A 577 -3.69 44.76 -3.89
C GLU A 577 -3.03 43.71 -2.99
N VAL A 578 -3.85 43.05 -2.16
CA VAL A 578 -3.43 41.87 -1.39
C VAL A 578 -4.51 40.79 -1.47
N PRO A 579 -4.14 39.50 -1.36
CA PRO A 579 -5.11 38.43 -1.27
C PRO A 579 -6.10 38.66 -0.12
N GLN A 580 -7.37 38.33 -0.33
CA GLN A 580 -8.35 38.39 0.75
C GLN A 580 -8.14 37.27 1.77
N SER A 581 -8.47 37.48 3.05
CA SER A 581 -8.42 36.38 4.01
C SER A 581 -9.54 35.38 3.75
N VAL A 582 -9.25 34.07 3.83
CA VAL A 582 -10.26 33.02 3.72
C VAL A 582 -10.06 31.95 4.78
N LYS A 583 -11.18 31.33 5.19
CA LYS A 583 -11.18 30.11 5.99
C LYS A 583 -12.02 29.07 5.26
N LEU A 584 -11.41 27.95 4.94
CA LEU A 584 -12.06 26.78 4.38
C LEU A 584 -11.97 25.65 5.41
N GLN A 585 -13.04 24.90 5.58
CA GLN A 585 -13.05 23.78 6.51
C GLN A 585 -13.94 22.65 6.00
N TRP A 586 -13.62 21.45 6.44
CA TRP A 586 -14.53 20.31 6.37
C TRP A 586 -15.80 20.60 7.18
N ALA A 587 -16.90 19.90 6.89
CA ALA A 587 -18.20 20.13 7.52
C ALA A 587 -18.15 20.07 9.06
N ASP A 588 -17.29 19.22 9.63
CA ASP A 588 -17.11 19.07 11.07
C ASP A 588 -16.15 20.10 11.71
N GLY A 589 -15.48 20.93 10.91
CA GLY A 589 -14.47 21.90 11.33
C GLY A 589 -13.18 21.30 11.93
N LYS A 590 -13.04 19.97 11.97
CA LYS A 590 -11.95 19.26 12.69
C LYS A 590 -11.15 18.32 11.79
N SER A 591 -11.75 17.80 10.71
CA SER A 591 -11.10 16.86 9.80
C SER A 591 -10.06 17.52 8.91
N ILE A 592 -10.45 18.57 8.19
CA ILE A 592 -9.56 19.39 7.36
C ILE A 592 -9.86 20.86 7.61
N LYS A 593 -8.81 21.69 7.70
CA LYS A 593 -8.95 23.14 7.75
C LYS A 593 -7.83 23.81 6.97
N PHE A 594 -8.19 24.90 6.30
CA PHE A 594 -7.28 25.80 5.62
C PHE A 594 -7.65 27.24 5.98
N ASP A 595 -6.78 27.90 6.75
CA ASP A 595 -6.88 29.32 7.08
C ASP A 595 -5.80 30.07 6.30
N TYR A 596 -6.18 31.04 5.47
CA TYR A 596 -5.25 31.97 4.82
C TYR A 596 -5.58 33.38 5.31
N LEU A 597 -4.77 33.92 6.21
CA LEU A 597 -4.99 35.20 6.86
C LEU A 597 -3.96 36.22 6.39
N VAL A 598 -4.45 37.39 6.00
CA VAL A 598 -3.64 38.51 5.52
C VAL A 598 -3.78 39.67 6.48
N LYS A 599 -2.65 40.18 6.97
CA LYS A 599 -2.58 41.43 7.75
C LYS A 599 -1.69 42.41 6.99
N LYS A 600 -2.18 43.62 6.76
CA LYS A 600 -1.42 44.68 6.10
C LYS A 600 -1.25 45.89 7.03
N SER A 601 -0.11 46.53 6.90
CA SER A 601 0.22 47.85 7.44
C SER A 601 0.85 48.70 6.33
N GLU A 602 1.27 49.92 6.63
CA GLU A 602 1.95 50.77 5.64
C GLU A 602 3.31 50.21 5.20
N THR A 603 4.02 49.51 6.09
CA THR A 603 5.40 49.05 5.85
C THR A 603 5.53 47.55 5.67
N THR A 604 4.54 46.76 6.10
CA THR A 604 4.61 45.30 6.04
C THR A 604 3.29 44.64 5.66
N ILE A 605 3.40 43.50 4.98
CA ILE A 605 2.31 42.57 4.69
C ILE A 605 2.67 41.22 5.30
N GLN A 606 1.80 40.69 6.16
CA GLN A 606 1.97 39.38 6.77
C GLN A 606 0.91 38.41 6.24
N ILE A 607 1.38 37.26 5.78
CA ILE A 607 0.58 36.10 5.36
C ILE A 607 0.75 35.00 6.38
N ASN A 608 -0.36 34.53 6.96
CA ASN A 608 -0.41 33.35 7.80
C ASN A 608 -1.30 32.32 7.13
N CYS A 609 -0.69 31.29 6.54
CA CYS A 609 -1.36 30.17 5.92
C CYS A 609 -1.22 28.94 6.81
N LYS A 610 -2.32 28.45 7.35
CA LYS A 610 -2.39 27.25 8.17
C LYS A 610 -3.28 26.20 7.51
N PHE A 611 -2.73 25.02 7.27
CA PHE A 611 -3.44 23.86 6.74
C PHE A 611 -3.29 22.69 7.72
N PHE A 612 -4.37 21.95 7.99
CA PHE A 612 -4.26 20.68 8.69
C PHE A 612 -5.22 19.63 8.14
N ILE A 613 -4.80 18.38 8.30
CA ILE A 613 -5.59 17.17 8.11
C ILE A 613 -5.44 16.35 9.40
N ASN A 614 -6.54 16.13 10.13
CA ASN A 614 -6.55 15.29 11.34
C ASN A 614 -7.21 13.94 11.11
N ARG A 615 -8.29 13.90 10.32
CA ARG A 615 -8.88 12.64 9.85
C ARG A 615 -8.06 12.17 8.65
N VAL A 616 -7.52 10.96 8.71
CA VAL A 616 -6.58 10.47 7.68
C VAL A 616 -7.22 9.58 6.63
N ILE A 617 -8.45 9.10 6.86
CA ILE A 617 -9.22 8.29 5.90
C ILE A 617 -10.46 9.06 5.45
N PHE A 618 -10.72 9.07 4.15
CA PHE A 618 -11.94 9.60 3.54
C PHE A 618 -12.47 8.59 2.52
N GLU A 619 -13.75 8.27 2.58
CA GLU A 619 -14.35 7.25 1.71
C GLU A 619 -14.60 7.80 0.28
N PRO A 620 -14.76 6.93 -0.74
CA PRO A 620 -14.93 7.34 -2.14
C PRO A 620 -16.05 8.37 -2.36
N GLU A 621 -17.14 8.30 -1.59
CA GLU A 621 -18.29 9.20 -1.69
C GLU A 621 -17.92 10.65 -1.29
N GLU A 622 -16.87 10.82 -0.49
CA GLU A 622 -16.39 12.12 -0.02
C GLU A 622 -15.35 12.74 -0.97
N TYR A 623 -14.94 12.01 -2.02
CA TYR A 623 -13.86 12.39 -2.92
C TYR A 623 -14.06 13.75 -3.58
N GLN A 624 -15.27 14.00 -4.11
CA GLN A 624 -15.54 15.23 -4.87
C GLN A 624 -15.33 16.47 -4.00
N PHE A 625 -15.74 16.42 -2.74
CA PHE A 625 -15.52 17.52 -1.81
C PHE A 625 -14.01 17.76 -1.58
N ILE A 626 -13.22 16.70 -1.41
CA ILE A 626 -11.77 16.82 -1.20
C ILE A 626 -11.11 17.43 -2.44
N LYS A 627 -11.47 16.93 -3.62
CA LYS A 627 -10.98 17.45 -4.90
C LYS A 627 -11.27 18.94 -5.03
N ASP A 628 -12.49 19.37 -4.75
CA ASP A 628 -12.91 20.78 -4.84
C ASP A 628 -12.24 21.64 -3.76
N MET A 629 -12.06 21.12 -2.54
CA MET A 629 -11.36 21.81 -1.47
C MET A 629 -9.89 22.07 -1.84
N PHE A 630 -9.18 21.07 -2.38
CA PHE A 630 -7.81 21.23 -2.84
C PHE A 630 -7.70 22.16 -4.06
N ALA A 631 -8.70 22.18 -4.95
CA ALA A 631 -8.77 23.14 -6.05
C ALA A 631 -8.90 24.59 -5.53
N LYS A 632 -9.76 24.82 -4.53
CA LYS A 632 -9.91 26.13 -3.88
C LYS A 632 -8.63 26.56 -3.15
N ILE A 633 -7.97 25.63 -2.46
CA ILE A 633 -6.68 25.89 -1.81
C ILE A 633 -5.65 26.28 -2.87
N LEU A 634 -5.51 25.52 -3.95
CA LEU A 634 -4.56 25.81 -5.03
C LEU A 634 -4.79 27.21 -5.61
N ALA A 635 -6.01 27.52 -6.04
CA ALA A 635 -6.37 28.84 -6.57
C ALA A 635 -6.08 29.96 -5.55
N LYS A 636 -6.35 29.72 -4.27
CA LYS A 636 -6.06 30.71 -3.23
C LYS A 636 -4.57 30.96 -3.04
N GLN A 637 -3.75 29.92 -3.15
CA GLN A 637 -2.30 30.03 -3.02
C GLN A 637 -1.63 30.67 -4.24
N GLU A 638 -2.35 30.82 -5.36
CA GLU A 638 -1.91 31.50 -6.58
C GLU A 638 -2.17 33.01 -6.57
N GLU A 639 -3.07 33.51 -5.71
CA GLU A 639 -3.32 34.95 -5.57
C GLU A 639 -2.04 35.70 -5.18
N GLN A 640 -1.87 36.90 -5.75
CA GLN A 640 -0.65 37.68 -5.62
C GLN A 640 -0.86 38.91 -4.73
N ILE A 641 0.23 39.37 -4.11
CA ILE A 641 0.35 40.73 -3.61
C ILE A 641 0.81 41.62 -4.78
N VAL A 642 0.20 42.79 -4.93
CA VAL A 642 0.58 43.79 -5.94
C VAL A 642 1.02 45.07 -5.24
N LEU A 643 2.25 45.49 -5.53
CA LEU A 643 2.79 46.78 -5.10
C LEU A 643 2.89 47.71 -6.31
N LYS A 644 2.63 49.00 -6.09
CA LYS A 644 2.71 50.05 -7.11
C LYS A 644 3.72 51.11 -6.67
N LYS A 645 4.55 51.57 -7.59
CA LYS A 645 5.50 52.65 -7.34
C LYS A 645 4.75 53.94 -7.02
N LYS A 646 5.21 54.68 -6.00
CA LYS A 646 4.64 55.96 -5.57
C LYS A 646 4.74 57.05 -6.62
#